data_AF-A0A524DHZ8-F1
#
_entry.id   AF-A0A524DHZ8-F1
#
_cell.length_a   1.000
_cell.length_b   1.000
_cell.length_c   1.000
_cell.angle_alpha   90.00
_cell.angle_beta   90.00
_cell.angle_gamma   90.00
#
_symmetry.space_group_name_H-M   'P 1'
#
loop_
_entity.id
_entity.type
_entity.pdbx_description
1 polymer ?
#
loop_
_entity_poly.entity_id
_entity_poly.type
_entity_poly.pdbx_seq_one_letter_code
_entity_poly.pdbx_strand_id
1 'polypeptide(L)'
;MKYIKKKLYFSILVGLILGISFIFNTFLLNYENSIDNFKKDDERIFHFKNSEYTEVTPIIIAPSSSYDWDNASKESWCTGNGTKTNPYIIEGIKINGKNSSSCLEIRNSNVYFIIQNSSFYNSSTDSFAGGIKLDHTSNGLIRKNNCSNNNRNGISLYASNNNVIDGNTALNNSIFGIKLWHSNNNSIENINKLKDNTEGGIDVYAGDYNNITNNIITMNPSYGIRIYQESIKNKIYNNTIKNNGNSGIFSVQSNDNDIIYNRIVNNCLLGGSFSGAIHFLESNDNLFQNNNLTDNSKTGFYLMNSQNSEFISNRIINNSYRGIHISNEANESVFIDNVIKDNNYYGMELNEGNQLIIEGNELLNNGHDGSYNGIRLIDSNKSVIYNNLIHNSSLNGLNIIDGSWNEIFNNNISENGGNGIYFYANLNEMTKENIVYNNRIINNSDYGIRLRNPNGICELNNLSYNFIYNHTEGGIYLQDHCHNNSIHHNDIIMSKYRGIFLDQSNNNSIYENYIYESDDAGIYLLFSNSTEIYGNSILNHTNEAIGIMTSKENFFYLNQLKENDYGIRIHSGDYNLFYKNFFRKNNIHASDLSGNNYWNNSQIGNFWDNYTELGIGANDSDGDGIGEIPYDNNGVMDWLPLWDDYAPVINIISPVNNSKQTRNPPIINLNVEDLYLENIWYTLDGGLTNISFSSNGPINESIWQSVWNSVEEGEYINVTFYANDTIGRLSSKTIYLIKAIPNGISGFNLILILGVSLSVIYLTLKSNKNRIS
;
A
#
# COMPACT_ATOMS: atom_id res chain seq x y z
N MET A 1 -22.03 23.84 7.99
CA MET A 1 -21.24 23.23 9.09
C MET A 1 -20.22 22.17 8.65
N LYS A 2 -20.51 21.31 7.65
CA LYS A 2 -19.51 20.39 7.05
C LYS A 2 -18.34 21.09 6.31
N TYR A 3 -18.59 22.26 5.71
CA TYR A 3 -17.57 23.00 4.93
C TYR A 3 -16.52 23.73 5.80
N ILE A 4 -16.91 24.21 6.98
CA ILE A 4 -15.98 24.83 7.96
C ILE A 4 -15.10 23.76 8.61
N LYS A 5 -15.64 22.54 8.83
CA LYS A 5 -14.85 21.39 9.27
C LYS A 5 -13.81 20.98 8.22
N LYS A 6 -14.15 20.90 6.92
CA LYS A 6 -13.17 20.57 5.85
C LYS A 6 -12.04 21.60 5.73
N LYS A 7 -12.33 22.92 5.83
CA LYS A 7 -11.27 23.95 5.85
C LYS A 7 -10.40 23.88 7.11
N LEU A 8 -10.98 23.58 8.26
CA LEU A 8 -10.22 23.39 9.50
C LEU A 8 -9.32 22.16 9.43
N TYR A 9 -9.81 21.03 8.90
CA TYR A 9 -9.00 19.82 8.68
C TYR A 9 -7.91 20.05 7.64
N PHE A 10 -8.19 20.73 6.53
CA PHE A 10 -7.17 21.04 5.52
C PHE A 10 -6.11 22.00 6.06
N SER A 11 -6.49 23.04 6.81
CA SER A 11 -5.53 23.95 7.44
C SER A 11 -4.72 23.29 8.56
N ILE A 12 -5.31 22.36 9.31
CA ILE A 12 -4.59 21.54 10.31
C ILE A 12 -3.64 20.57 9.60
N LEU A 13 -4.06 19.95 8.51
CA LEU A 13 -3.22 19.04 7.73
C LEU A 13 -2.05 19.78 7.06
N VAL A 14 -2.30 20.94 6.46
CA VAL A 14 -1.24 21.79 5.89
C VAL A 14 -0.33 22.33 7.01
N GLY A 15 -0.87 22.68 8.18
CA GLY A 15 -0.09 23.07 9.35
C GLY A 15 0.77 21.93 9.91
N LEU A 16 0.26 20.69 9.90
CA LEU A 16 1.00 19.49 10.28
C LEU A 16 2.06 19.13 9.24
N ILE A 17 1.77 19.22 7.94
CA ILE A 17 2.73 18.97 6.86
C ILE A 17 3.85 20.01 6.88
N LEU A 18 3.52 21.29 7.08
CA LEU A 18 4.52 22.36 7.21
C LEU A 18 5.28 22.25 8.54
N GLY A 19 4.63 21.83 9.62
CA GLY A 19 5.26 21.57 10.91
C GLY A 19 6.22 20.39 10.87
N ILE A 20 5.80 19.28 10.23
CA ILE A 20 6.62 18.10 9.99
C ILE A 20 7.76 18.47 9.04
N SER A 21 7.52 19.20 7.96
CA SER A 21 8.57 19.68 7.04
C SER A 21 9.56 20.61 7.74
N PHE A 22 9.11 21.48 8.64
CA PHE A 22 9.99 22.37 9.41
C PHE A 22 10.81 21.57 10.42
N ILE A 23 10.20 20.62 11.15
CA ILE A 23 10.90 19.69 12.04
C ILE A 23 11.90 18.86 11.26
N PHE A 24 11.52 18.32 10.10
CA PHE A 24 12.35 17.50 9.23
C PHE A 24 13.52 18.31 8.64
N ASN A 25 13.30 19.57 8.24
CA ASN A 25 14.36 20.48 7.78
C ASN A 25 15.29 20.88 8.93
N THR A 26 14.78 21.11 10.14
CA THR A 26 15.65 21.33 11.31
C THR A 26 16.41 20.07 11.71
N PHE A 27 15.83 18.88 11.51
CA PHE A 27 16.49 17.59 11.73
C PHE A 27 17.55 17.33 10.65
N LEU A 28 17.29 17.65 9.38
CA LEU A 28 18.23 17.59 8.27
C LEU A 28 19.36 18.60 8.43
N LEU A 29 19.08 19.83 8.86
CA LEU A 29 20.12 20.82 9.16
C LEU A 29 20.97 20.38 10.36
N ASN A 30 20.39 19.76 11.39
CA ASN A 30 21.16 19.17 12.50
C ASN A 30 21.91 17.90 12.07
N TYR A 31 21.36 17.13 11.12
CA TYR A 31 21.96 15.92 10.58
C TYR A 31 23.13 16.24 9.64
N GLU A 32 22.99 17.21 8.74
CA GLU A 32 24.07 17.74 7.89
C GLU A 32 25.15 18.42 8.72
N ASN A 33 24.79 19.21 9.74
CA ASN A 33 25.78 19.75 10.69
C ASN A 33 26.47 18.63 11.49
N SER A 34 25.79 17.52 11.79
CA SER A 34 26.44 16.37 12.43
C SER A 34 27.35 15.63 11.43
N ILE A 35 26.95 15.45 10.17
CA ILE A 35 27.78 14.87 9.10
C ILE A 35 29.01 15.73 8.79
N ASP A 36 28.88 17.05 8.75
CA ASP A 36 30.00 17.96 8.49
C ASP A 36 30.97 18.05 9.68
N ASN A 37 30.46 17.89 10.91
CA ASN A 37 31.32 17.64 12.07
C ASN A 37 31.97 16.24 12.01
N PHE A 38 31.28 15.24 11.47
CA PHE A 38 31.81 13.87 11.26
C PHE A 38 32.89 13.81 10.16
N LYS A 39 32.78 14.58 9.07
CA LYS A 39 33.83 14.69 8.04
C LYS A 39 35.05 15.44 8.56
N LYS A 40 34.88 16.40 9.46
CA LYS A 40 35.99 17.08 10.15
C LYS A 40 36.66 16.23 11.23
N ASP A 41 35.98 15.22 11.77
CA ASP A 41 36.56 14.27 12.72
C ASP A 41 37.25 13.05 12.06
N ASP A 42 36.95 12.75 10.80
CA ASP A 42 37.64 11.70 10.01
C ASP A 42 39.08 12.10 9.62
N GLU A 43 39.40 13.40 9.60
CA GLU A 43 40.77 13.90 9.40
C GLU A 43 41.56 14.12 10.70
N ARG A 44 40.92 14.00 11.87
CA ARG A 44 41.65 13.80 13.12
C ARG A 44 42.02 12.33 13.20
N ILE A 45 43.12 11.98 12.54
CA ILE A 45 43.94 10.82 12.91
C ILE A 45 44.02 10.82 14.43
N PHE A 46 43.27 9.92 15.07
CA PHE A 46 43.37 9.69 16.50
C PHE A 46 44.79 9.19 16.71
N HIS A 47 45.68 10.11 17.08
CA HIS A 47 46.91 9.76 17.77
C HIS A 47 46.49 9.09 19.07
N PHE A 48 46.26 7.78 18.99
CA PHE A 48 46.32 6.91 20.15
C PHE A 48 47.60 7.28 20.88
N LYS A 49 47.50 7.63 22.15
CA LYS A 49 48.66 7.62 23.04
C LYS A 49 49.19 6.19 23.03
N ASN A 50 50.14 5.89 22.15
CA ASN A 50 50.95 4.66 22.15
C ASN A 50 52.06 4.71 23.21
N SER A 51 51.95 5.61 24.18
CA SER A 51 52.81 5.75 25.36
C SER A 51 51.87 6.20 26.47
N GLU A 52 51.38 5.40 27.42
CA GLU A 52 52.06 4.42 28.27
C GLU A 52 50.97 3.44 28.77
N TYR A 53 50.73 2.32 28.09
CA TYR A 53 49.89 1.27 28.71
C TYR A 53 50.72 0.51 29.73
N THR A 54 50.16 0.25 30.91
CA THR A 54 50.76 -0.67 31.87
C THR A 54 50.53 -2.10 31.37
N GLU A 55 51.60 -2.84 31.05
CA GLU A 55 51.50 -4.27 30.70
C GLU A 55 51.19 -5.08 31.97
N VAL A 56 50.11 -5.84 31.92
CA VAL A 56 49.65 -6.68 33.04
C VAL A 56 49.46 -8.11 32.55
N THR A 57 49.82 -9.10 33.37
CA THR A 57 49.52 -10.50 33.07
C THR A 57 48.01 -10.75 33.13
N PRO A 58 47.48 -11.82 32.53
CA PRO A 58 46.05 -12.13 32.62
C PRO A 58 45.51 -12.14 34.06
N ILE A 59 44.33 -11.56 34.26
CA ILE A 59 43.73 -11.33 35.59
C ILE A 59 42.38 -12.03 35.66
N ILE A 60 42.13 -12.70 36.78
CA ILE A 60 40.81 -13.19 37.16
C ILE A 60 40.44 -12.52 38.48
N ILE A 61 39.39 -11.70 38.48
CA ILE A 61 38.81 -11.09 39.67
C ILE A 61 37.57 -11.89 40.05
N ALA A 62 37.62 -12.59 41.18
CA ALA A 62 36.51 -13.43 41.62
C ALA A 62 36.39 -13.44 43.15
N PRO A 63 35.18 -13.35 43.72
CA PRO A 63 34.98 -13.58 45.15
C PRO A 63 35.43 -15.00 45.50
N SER A 64 36.04 -15.16 46.68
CA SER A 64 36.55 -16.44 47.19
C SER A 64 37.69 -17.06 46.37
N SER A 65 38.32 -16.29 45.47
CA SER A 65 39.60 -16.64 44.86
C SER A 65 40.76 -15.99 45.61
N SER A 66 42.01 -16.30 45.25
CA SER A 66 43.19 -15.60 45.80
C SER A 66 43.32 -14.14 45.32
N TYR A 67 42.43 -13.68 44.42
CA TYR A 67 42.47 -12.35 43.82
C TYR A 67 41.05 -11.79 43.61
N ASP A 68 40.62 -10.93 44.54
CA ASP A 68 39.31 -10.27 44.49
C ASP A 68 39.45 -8.75 44.22
N TRP A 69 38.36 -8.01 44.41
CA TRP A 69 38.36 -6.55 44.23
C TRP A 69 39.20 -5.79 45.29
N ASP A 70 39.38 -6.35 46.49
CA ASP A 70 40.25 -5.76 47.53
C ASP A 70 41.73 -5.96 47.18
N ASN A 71 42.06 -7.01 46.44
CA ASN A 71 43.38 -7.16 45.82
C ASN A 71 43.53 -6.18 44.64
N ALA A 72 42.59 -6.19 43.70
CA ALA A 72 42.65 -5.36 42.50
C ALA A 72 42.76 -3.86 42.84
N SER A 73 41.96 -3.35 43.79
CA SER A 73 41.93 -1.93 44.17
C SER A 73 43.21 -1.40 44.82
N LYS A 74 44.16 -2.27 45.17
CA LYS A 74 45.49 -1.88 45.65
C LYS A 74 46.50 -1.72 44.52
N GLU A 75 46.16 -2.18 43.32
CA GLU A 75 47.00 -2.05 42.15
C GLU A 75 46.93 -0.64 41.59
N SER A 76 48.06 -0.16 41.05
CA SER A 76 48.15 1.19 40.46
C SER A 76 47.18 1.45 39.29
N TRP A 77 46.69 0.39 38.64
CA TRP A 77 45.77 0.46 37.51
C TRP A 77 44.28 0.33 37.88
N CYS A 78 43.96 0.17 39.17
CA CYS A 78 42.60 0.06 39.66
C CYS A 78 42.32 1.12 40.73
N THR A 79 41.21 1.85 40.59
CA THR A 79 40.78 2.84 41.59
C THR A 79 39.32 2.63 41.99
N GLY A 80 38.82 3.39 42.96
CA GLY A 80 37.42 3.33 43.41
C GLY A 80 37.14 2.25 44.46
N ASN A 81 35.85 2.09 44.82
CA ASN A 81 35.42 1.19 45.89
C ASN A 81 34.20 0.34 45.57
N GLY A 82 33.82 0.23 44.30
CA GLY A 82 32.74 -0.65 43.84
C GLY A 82 31.31 -0.14 44.11
N THR A 83 31.13 1.06 44.66
CA THR A 83 29.81 1.67 44.86
C THR A 83 29.32 2.37 43.61
N LYS A 84 28.00 2.57 43.45
CA LYS A 84 27.44 3.27 42.28
C LYS A 84 28.04 4.66 42.04
N THR A 85 28.33 5.39 43.11
CA THR A 85 28.92 6.74 43.05
C THR A 85 30.44 6.74 42.98
N ASN A 86 31.09 5.61 43.26
CA ASN A 86 32.54 5.44 43.20
C ASN A 86 32.89 4.00 42.74
N PRO A 87 32.58 3.65 41.48
CA PRO A 87 32.78 2.31 40.95
C PRO A 87 34.26 1.93 40.96
N TYR A 88 34.57 0.63 40.94
CA TYR A 88 35.94 0.22 40.62
C TYR A 88 36.28 0.64 39.18
N ILE A 89 37.45 1.22 38.94
CA ILE A 89 37.87 1.67 37.59
C ILE A 89 39.17 0.98 37.24
N ILE A 90 39.11 0.11 36.23
CA ILE A 90 40.26 -0.53 35.58
C ILE A 90 40.58 0.29 34.33
N GLU A 91 41.76 0.89 34.26
CA GLU A 91 42.12 1.76 33.14
C GLU A 91 43.60 1.78 32.75
N GLY A 92 43.86 2.11 31.48
CA GLY A 92 45.23 2.33 30.99
C GLY A 92 46.10 1.07 30.95
N ILE A 93 45.48 -0.12 30.92
CA ILE A 93 46.22 -1.38 30.92
C ILE A 93 46.25 -2.05 29.56
N LYS A 94 47.27 -2.87 29.36
CA LYS A 94 47.38 -3.79 28.24
C LYS A 94 47.62 -5.20 28.76
N ILE A 95 46.80 -6.14 28.31
CA ILE A 95 46.90 -7.55 28.71
C ILE A 95 46.98 -8.43 27.46
N ASN A 96 48.01 -9.26 27.42
CA ASN A 96 48.17 -10.35 26.47
C ASN A 96 47.73 -11.67 27.12
N GLY A 97 46.65 -12.28 26.62
CA GLY A 97 46.10 -13.56 27.09
C GLY A 97 47.00 -14.78 26.83
N LYS A 98 48.09 -14.61 26.05
CA LYS A 98 49.08 -15.65 25.70
C LYS A 98 48.46 -16.91 25.10
N ASN A 99 47.27 -16.79 24.51
CA ASN A 99 46.47 -17.88 23.95
C ASN A 99 46.04 -18.94 24.99
N SER A 100 46.18 -18.67 26.29
CA SER A 100 45.98 -19.66 27.38
C SER A 100 44.88 -19.30 28.36
N SER A 101 44.42 -18.05 28.38
CA SER A 101 43.26 -17.63 29.18
C SER A 101 42.53 -16.45 28.54
N SER A 102 41.39 -16.06 29.10
CA SER A 102 40.88 -14.70 28.87
C SER A 102 41.89 -13.68 29.39
N CYS A 103 41.91 -12.46 28.83
CA CYS A 103 42.87 -11.45 29.28
C CYS A 103 42.43 -10.87 30.64
N LEU A 104 41.20 -10.36 30.71
CA LEU A 104 40.56 -9.96 31.96
C LEU A 104 39.28 -10.77 32.14
N GLU A 105 39.13 -11.44 33.29
CA GLU A 105 37.92 -12.16 33.66
C GLU A 105 37.39 -11.65 35.01
N ILE A 106 36.11 -11.30 35.07
CA ILE A 106 35.41 -10.95 36.30
C ILE A 106 34.31 -11.98 36.53
N ARG A 107 34.30 -12.61 37.70
CA ARG A 107 33.32 -13.65 38.06
C ARG A 107 32.45 -13.27 39.24
N ASN A 108 31.18 -13.68 39.22
CA ASN A 108 30.27 -13.65 40.36
C ASN A 108 30.22 -12.28 41.06
N SER A 109 30.14 -11.19 40.30
CA SER A 109 30.30 -9.84 40.84
C SER A 109 29.13 -8.92 40.47
N ASN A 110 28.54 -8.30 41.47
CA ASN A 110 27.45 -7.33 41.31
C ASN A 110 27.83 -5.90 41.75
N VAL A 111 29.12 -5.67 42.04
CA VAL A 111 29.64 -4.34 42.34
C VAL A 111 29.63 -3.47 41.08
N TYR A 112 29.65 -2.16 41.26
CA TYR A 112 29.76 -1.24 40.11
C TYR A 112 31.23 -1.16 39.68
N PHE A 113 31.49 -1.44 38.41
CA PHE A 113 32.85 -1.35 37.85
C PHE A 113 32.87 -0.74 36.45
N ILE A 114 34.00 -0.14 36.09
CA ILE A 114 34.29 0.43 34.79
C ILE A 114 35.59 -0.19 34.29
N ILE A 115 35.58 -0.69 33.05
CA ILE A 115 36.79 -1.07 32.33
C ILE A 115 36.93 -0.09 31.17
N GLN A 116 38.02 0.67 31.13
CA GLN A 116 38.16 1.71 30.11
C GLN A 116 39.56 1.94 29.57
N ASN A 117 39.64 2.50 28.35
CA ASN A 117 40.88 2.95 27.73
C ASN A 117 42.02 1.92 27.86
N SER A 118 41.71 0.64 27.62
CA SER A 118 42.62 -0.49 27.83
C SER A 118 42.64 -1.42 26.61
N SER A 119 43.64 -2.29 26.51
CA SER A 119 43.85 -3.19 25.37
C SER A 119 43.95 -4.66 25.81
N PHE A 120 43.16 -5.54 25.19
CA PHE A 120 43.06 -6.97 25.52
C PHE A 120 43.12 -7.83 24.25
N TYR A 121 44.15 -8.67 24.11
CA TYR A 121 44.42 -9.43 22.89
C TYR A 121 45.03 -10.81 23.17
N ASN A 122 44.97 -11.72 22.19
CA ASN A 122 45.44 -13.10 22.30
C ASN A 122 44.79 -13.91 23.44
N SER A 123 43.47 -13.79 23.64
CA SER A 123 42.74 -14.69 24.56
C SER A 123 42.90 -16.17 24.17
N SER A 124 42.53 -17.11 25.04
CA SER A 124 42.43 -18.54 24.69
C SER A 124 41.31 -18.84 23.70
N THR A 125 41.28 -20.09 23.24
CA THR A 125 40.22 -20.69 22.42
C THR A 125 39.07 -21.27 23.27
N ASP A 126 39.18 -21.25 24.60
CA ASP A 126 38.22 -21.89 25.52
C ASP A 126 36.81 -21.37 25.36
N SER A 127 35.83 -22.19 25.72
CA SER A 127 34.42 -21.80 25.77
C SER A 127 34.22 -20.49 26.52
N PHE A 128 33.63 -19.52 25.82
CA PHE A 128 33.33 -18.16 26.32
C PHE A 128 34.55 -17.28 26.63
N ALA A 129 35.76 -17.67 26.23
CA ALA A 129 36.93 -16.82 26.34
C ALA A 129 36.76 -15.51 25.54
N GLY A 130 37.43 -14.47 26.02
CA GLY A 130 37.58 -13.23 25.26
C GLY A 130 38.69 -12.33 25.79
N GLY A 131 38.87 -11.19 25.12
CA GLY A 131 39.71 -10.11 25.65
C GLY A 131 39.20 -9.68 27.04
N ILE A 132 37.90 -9.43 27.14
CA ILE A 132 37.21 -9.24 28.42
C ILE A 132 36.14 -10.34 28.55
N LYS A 133 36.14 -11.07 29.67
CA LYS A 133 35.11 -12.05 30.02
C LYS A 133 34.39 -11.64 31.31
N LEU A 134 33.08 -11.54 31.22
CA LEU A 134 32.16 -11.33 32.33
C LEU A 134 31.38 -12.62 32.57
N ASP A 135 31.45 -13.17 33.78
CA ASP A 135 30.88 -14.48 34.13
C ASP A 135 30.02 -14.33 35.41
N HIS A 136 28.69 -14.41 35.27
CA HIS A 136 27.74 -14.11 36.35
C HIS A 136 27.96 -12.74 37.00
N THR A 137 28.01 -11.69 36.17
CA THR A 137 28.26 -10.31 36.64
C THR A 137 27.15 -9.33 36.31
N SER A 138 27.12 -8.20 37.01
CA SER A 138 26.23 -7.07 36.72
C SER A 138 26.86 -5.74 37.09
N ASN A 139 26.26 -4.64 36.61
CA ASN A 139 26.67 -3.25 36.90
C ASN A 139 28.05 -2.86 36.33
N GLY A 140 28.52 -3.57 35.31
CA GLY A 140 29.74 -3.26 34.58
C GLY A 140 29.53 -2.24 33.46
N LEU A 141 30.47 -1.31 33.30
CA LEU A 141 30.57 -0.42 32.15
C LEU A 141 31.91 -0.61 31.45
N ILE A 142 31.86 -1.24 30.28
CA ILE A 142 33.03 -1.54 29.45
C ILE A 142 33.07 -0.49 28.34
N ARG A 143 34.02 0.46 28.38
CA ARG A 143 34.04 1.58 27.43
C ARG A 143 35.39 1.88 26.79
N LYS A 144 35.40 2.25 25.51
CA LYS A 144 36.61 2.74 24.82
C LYS A 144 37.83 1.80 24.93
N ASN A 145 37.61 0.50 25.01
CA ASN A 145 38.67 -0.51 25.02
C ASN A 145 38.94 -1.04 23.62
N ASN A 146 40.14 -1.57 23.43
CA ASN A 146 40.51 -2.36 22.27
C ASN A 146 40.53 -3.86 22.64
N CYS A 147 39.56 -4.61 22.16
CA CYS A 147 39.41 -6.06 22.37
C CYS A 147 39.59 -6.82 21.05
N SER A 148 40.67 -6.52 20.31
CA SER A 148 40.94 -7.08 18.98
C SER A 148 41.96 -8.22 19.02
N ASN A 149 41.96 -9.06 17.97
CA ASN A 149 42.90 -10.17 17.77
C ASN A 149 42.88 -11.19 18.92
N ASN A 150 41.68 -11.57 19.38
CA ASN A 150 41.50 -12.64 20.35
C ASN A 150 41.16 -13.95 19.64
N ASN A 151 41.68 -15.09 20.15
CA ASN A 151 41.42 -16.40 19.55
C ASN A 151 39.97 -16.89 19.75
N ARG A 152 39.13 -16.09 20.38
CA ARG A 152 37.69 -16.32 20.45
C ARG A 152 36.90 -15.03 20.30
N ASN A 153 36.40 -14.45 21.39
CA ASN A 153 35.59 -13.24 21.32
C ASN A 153 36.39 -11.99 21.72
N GLY A 154 35.97 -10.80 21.28
CA GLY A 154 36.48 -9.55 21.83
C GLY A 154 36.01 -9.35 23.28
N ILE A 155 34.70 -9.27 23.46
CA ILE A 155 34.03 -9.14 24.76
C ILE A 155 33.01 -10.27 24.90
N SER A 156 33.01 -10.97 26.03
CA SER A 156 32.17 -12.14 26.28
C SER A 156 31.41 -11.99 27.60
N LEU A 157 30.08 -12.04 27.54
CA LEU A 157 29.17 -12.01 28.69
C LEU A 157 28.51 -13.38 28.80
N TYR A 158 28.70 -14.04 29.94
CA TYR A 158 28.07 -15.29 30.29
C TYR A 158 27.26 -15.11 31.56
N ALA A 159 25.96 -15.41 31.49
CA ALA A 159 25.01 -15.21 32.58
C ALA A 159 25.10 -13.82 33.25
N SER A 160 25.47 -12.79 32.48
CA SER A 160 25.83 -11.47 33.00
C SER A 160 24.83 -10.42 32.54
N ASN A 161 24.19 -9.75 33.49
CA ASN A 161 23.01 -8.92 33.26
C ASN A 161 23.27 -7.46 33.64
N ASN A 162 22.52 -6.52 33.07
CA ASN A 162 22.60 -5.10 33.45
C ASN A 162 24.00 -4.49 33.29
N ASN A 163 24.70 -4.82 32.21
CA ASN A 163 25.99 -4.24 31.85
C ASN A 163 25.86 -3.31 30.63
N VAL A 164 26.80 -2.38 30.51
CA VAL A 164 26.88 -1.43 29.40
C VAL A 164 28.20 -1.61 28.66
N ILE A 165 28.13 -1.74 27.34
CA ILE A 165 29.27 -1.89 26.42
C ILE A 165 29.26 -0.72 25.45
N ASP A 166 30.19 0.22 25.63
CA ASP A 166 30.13 1.59 25.10
C ASP A 166 31.38 1.97 24.28
N GLY A 167 31.25 2.14 22.97
CA GLY A 167 32.34 2.67 22.12
C GLY A 167 33.64 1.87 22.12
N ASN A 168 33.58 0.54 22.22
CA ASN A 168 34.74 -0.36 22.16
C ASN A 168 35.09 -0.72 20.70
N THR A 169 36.34 -1.15 20.49
CA THR A 169 36.82 -1.67 19.21
C THR A 169 37.11 -3.16 19.33
N ALA A 170 36.46 -4.00 18.53
CA ALA A 170 36.70 -5.45 18.49
C ALA A 170 36.88 -5.91 17.04
N LEU A 171 38.14 -6.06 16.64
CA LEU A 171 38.55 -6.40 15.28
C LEU A 171 39.22 -7.78 15.23
N ASN A 172 39.06 -8.50 14.13
CA ASN A 172 39.82 -9.73 13.84
C ASN A 172 39.76 -10.77 14.97
N ASN A 173 38.61 -10.92 15.63
CA ASN A 173 38.44 -11.98 16.63
C ASN A 173 37.95 -13.26 15.94
N SER A 174 38.42 -14.42 16.42
CA SER A 174 38.18 -15.70 15.76
C SER A 174 36.75 -16.22 15.83
N ILE A 175 35.83 -15.52 16.51
CA ILE A 175 34.38 -15.82 16.52
C ILE A 175 33.57 -14.50 16.46
N PHE A 176 33.25 -13.89 17.61
CA PHE A 176 32.41 -12.68 17.69
C PHE A 176 33.18 -11.47 18.22
N GLY A 177 32.79 -10.27 17.79
CA GLY A 177 33.23 -9.04 18.44
C GLY A 177 32.71 -8.96 19.88
N ILE A 178 31.40 -9.12 20.06
CA ILE A 178 30.72 -9.15 21.35
C ILE A 178 29.77 -10.35 21.40
N LYS A 179 29.84 -11.16 22.47
CA LYS A 179 28.96 -12.31 22.67
C LYS A 179 28.21 -12.21 23.98
N LEU A 180 26.90 -12.41 23.94
CA LEU A 180 26.00 -12.48 25.08
C LEU A 180 25.42 -13.89 25.13
N TRP A 181 25.59 -14.57 26.26
CA TRP A 181 25.06 -15.91 26.49
C TRP A 181 24.29 -15.94 27.80
N HIS A 182 22.98 -16.25 27.74
CA HIS A 182 22.08 -16.18 28.89
C HIS A 182 22.18 -14.85 29.65
N SER A 183 22.38 -13.77 28.91
CA SER A 183 22.73 -12.44 29.43
C SER A 183 21.66 -11.45 29.01
N ASN A 184 21.01 -10.85 30.01
CA ASN A 184 19.78 -10.09 29.86
C ASN A 184 19.97 -8.62 30.27
N ASN A 185 19.12 -7.74 29.76
CA ASN A 185 19.08 -6.33 30.16
C ASN A 185 20.44 -5.60 29.97
N ASN A 186 21.24 -5.98 28.98
CA ASN A 186 22.50 -5.30 28.68
C ASN A 186 22.30 -4.23 27.59
N SER A 187 23.09 -3.16 27.65
CA SER A 187 23.14 -2.14 26.59
C SER A 187 24.47 -2.22 25.83
N ILE A 188 24.42 -2.37 24.52
CA ILE A 188 25.57 -2.32 23.62
C ILE A 188 25.40 -1.10 22.74
N GLU A 189 26.09 -0.02 23.09
CA GLU A 189 25.76 1.33 22.62
C GLU A 189 26.97 2.18 22.18
N ASN A 190 26.65 3.30 21.53
CA ASN A 190 27.56 4.40 21.17
C ASN A 190 28.80 3.94 20.38
N ILE A 191 28.57 3.38 19.19
CA ILE A 191 29.60 3.18 18.16
C ILE A 191 30.66 2.17 18.63
N ASN A 192 30.23 0.99 19.10
CA ASN A 192 31.15 -0.15 19.09
C ASN A 192 31.52 -0.47 17.63
N LYS A 193 32.81 -0.55 17.33
CA LYS A 193 33.36 -0.86 15.99
C LYS A 193 33.72 -2.34 15.93
N LEU A 194 32.87 -3.12 15.25
CA LEU A 194 32.93 -4.59 15.21
C LEU A 194 33.17 -5.04 13.77
N LYS A 195 34.41 -5.46 13.47
CA LYS A 195 34.82 -5.72 12.09
C LYS A 195 35.76 -6.91 11.95
N ASP A 196 35.64 -7.61 10.82
CA ASP A 196 36.47 -8.76 10.46
C ASP A 196 36.47 -9.88 11.52
N ASN A 197 35.39 -10.02 12.30
CA ASN A 197 35.21 -11.14 13.22
C ASN A 197 34.57 -12.29 12.44
N THR A 198 35.12 -13.50 12.56
CA THR A 198 34.85 -14.60 11.62
C THR A 198 33.39 -15.03 11.54
N GLU A 199 32.68 -15.06 12.67
CA GLU A 199 31.28 -15.48 12.76
C GLU A 199 30.31 -14.29 12.84
N GLY A 200 30.72 -13.20 13.49
CA GLY A 200 29.91 -11.98 13.43
C GLY A 200 30.32 -10.84 14.36
N GLY A 201 29.60 -9.73 14.24
CA GLY A 201 29.80 -8.58 15.13
C GLY A 201 29.28 -8.85 16.54
N ILE A 202 27.98 -9.10 16.65
CA ILE A 202 27.27 -9.28 17.93
C ILE A 202 26.47 -10.58 17.89
N ASP A 203 26.53 -11.36 18.96
CA ASP A 203 25.72 -12.56 19.16
C ASP A 203 24.91 -12.45 20.46
N VAL A 204 23.58 -12.59 20.36
CA VAL A 204 22.65 -12.71 21.48
C VAL A 204 22.12 -14.14 21.48
N TYR A 205 22.59 -14.92 22.44
CA TYR A 205 22.21 -16.32 22.60
C TYR A 205 21.41 -16.51 23.89
N ALA A 206 20.14 -16.90 23.74
CA ALA A 206 19.18 -17.09 24.83
C ALA A 206 19.22 -15.92 25.84
N GLY A 207 19.19 -14.69 25.33
CA GLY A 207 19.31 -13.47 26.11
C GLY A 207 18.19 -12.49 25.77
N ASP A 208 17.59 -11.90 26.80
CA ASP A 208 16.37 -11.11 26.68
C ASP A 208 16.58 -9.65 27.08
N TYR A 209 15.71 -8.77 26.58
CA TYR A 209 15.69 -7.35 26.97
C TYR A 209 17.02 -6.62 26.72
N ASN A 210 17.87 -7.10 25.80
CA ASN A 210 19.11 -6.41 25.46
C ASN A 210 18.85 -5.30 24.45
N ASN A 211 19.57 -4.19 24.61
CA ASN A 211 19.49 -3.03 23.73
C ASN A 211 20.79 -2.89 22.93
N ILE A 212 20.73 -3.09 21.62
CA ILE A 212 21.87 -2.97 20.69
C ILE A 212 21.64 -1.73 19.85
N THR A 213 22.34 -0.64 20.17
CA THR A 213 22.03 0.69 19.63
C THR A 213 23.27 1.39 19.04
N ASN A 214 23.14 2.03 17.89
CA ASN A 214 24.17 2.92 17.31
C ASN A 214 25.55 2.26 17.07
N ASN A 215 25.61 0.95 16.80
CA ASN A 215 26.87 0.25 16.55
C ASN A 215 27.27 0.27 15.07
N ILE A 216 28.57 0.13 14.79
CA ILE A 216 29.12 0.01 13.43
C ILE A 216 29.67 -1.41 13.26
N ILE A 217 29.00 -2.19 12.41
CA ILE A 217 29.25 -3.63 12.27
C ILE A 217 29.54 -3.94 10.80
N THR A 218 30.78 -4.28 10.46
CA THR A 218 31.19 -4.36 9.06
C THR A 218 32.15 -5.49 8.72
N MET A 219 32.03 -6.06 7.52
CA MET A 219 33.00 -7.02 6.97
C MET A 219 33.20 -8.27 7.83
N ASN A 220 32.20 -8.65 8.61
CA ASN A 220 32.21 -9.96 9.27
C ASN A 220 31.82 -11.02 8.23
N PRO A 221 32.59 -12.11 8.03
CA PRO A 221 32.35 -13.07 6.96
C PRO A 221 31.00 -13.79 7.03
N SER A 222 30.40 -13.89 8.22
CA SER A 222 29.05 -14.41 8.37
C SER A 222 28.08 -13.27 8.75
N TYR A 223 27.67 -13.12 10.01
CA TYR A 223 26.55 -12.23 10.36
C TYR A 223 27.01 -10.87 10.88
N GLY A 224 26.21 -9.82 10.68
CA GLY A 224 26.39 -8.58 11.44
C GLY A 224 25.98 -8.78 12.90
N ILE A 225 24.68 -9.02 13.11
CA ILE A 225 24.07 -9.33 14.41
C ILE A 225 23.36 -10.67 14.30
N ARG A 226 23.53 -11.54 15.29
CA ARG A 226 22.77 -12.78 15.42
C ARG A 226 21.93 -12.76 16.71
N ILE A 227 20.66 -13.12 16.58
CA ILE A 227 19.71 -13.36 17.68
C ILE A 227 19.33 -14.84 17.61
N TYR A 228 19.44 -15.58 18.71
CA TYR A 228 19.38 -17.03 18.64
C TYR A 228 18.81 -17.65 19.92
N GLN A 229 18.06 -18.74 19.74
CA GLN A 229 17.54 -19.62 20.81
C GLN A 229 16.63 -18.89 21.80
N GLU A 230 15.38 -18.68 21.42
CA GLU A 230 14.30 -18.15 22.27
C GLU A 230 14.62 -16.79 22.89
N SER A 231 15.47 -15.99 22.23
CA SER A 231 15.79 -14.64 22.70
C SER A 231 14.65 -13.69 22.35
N ILE A 232 14.06 -13.05 23.36
CA ILE A 232 12.88 -12.19 23.20
C ILE A 232 13.10 -10.78 23.74
N LYS A 233 12.25 -9.84 23.31
CA LYS A 233 12.23 -8.46 23.78
C LYS A 233 13.55 -7.71 23.60
N ASN A 234 14.40 -8.14 22.66
CA ASN A 234 15.62 -7.42 22.34
C ASN A 234 15.32 -6.28 21.36
N LYS A 235 16.03 -5.17 21.53
CA LYS A 235 15.91 -3.99 20.70
C LYS A 235 17.19 -3.76 19.90
N ILE A 236 17.07 -3.83 18.58
CA ILE A 236 18.15 -3.53 17.63
C ILE A 236 17.82 -2.19 16.98
N TYR A 237 18.48 -1.12 17.40
CA TYR A 237 18.09 0.25 17.07
C TYR A 237 19.21 1.07 16.41
N ASN A 238 18.95 1.64 15.23
CA ASN A 238 19.84 2.61 14.57
C ASN A 238 21.31 2.12 14.41
N ASN A 239 21.51 0.82 14.16
CA ASN A 239 22.83 0.28 13.88
C ASN A 239 23.18 0.45 12.39
N THR A 240 24.47 0.61 12.11
CA THR A 240 25.02 0.61 10.76
C THR A 240 25.69 -0.74 10.48
N ILE A 241 25.07 -1.56 9.64
CA ILE A 241 25.46 -2.95 9.37
C ILE A 241 25.81 -3.10 7.89
N LYS A 242 27.09 -3.29 7.54
CA LYS A 242 27.52 -3.21 6.14
C LYS A 242 28.53 -4.26 5.71
N ASN A 243 28.45 -4.69 4.46
CA ASN A 243 29.46 -5.56 3.83
C ASN A 243 29.72 -6.87 4.60
N ASN A 244 28.74 -7.40 5.35
CA ASN A 244 28.90 -8.70 5.99
C ASN A 244 28.63 -9.82 4.96
N GLY A 245 29.33 -10.94 5.09
CA GLY A 245 29.30 -12.00 4.08
C GLY A 245 27.94 -12.70 4.02
N ASN A 246 27.29 -12.96 5.14
CA ASN A 246 25.91 -13.44 5.18
C ASN A 246 24.97 -12.30 5.58
N SER A 247 23.89 -12.59 6.32
CA SER A 247 22.89 -11.60 6.70
C SER A 247 23.46 -10.47 7.54
N GLY A 248 22.93 -9.26 7.36
CA GLY A 248 23.19 -8.16 8.28
C GLY A 248 22.63 -8.47 9.67
N ILE A 249 21.38 -8.94 9.73
CA ILE A 249 20.75 -9.44 10.95
C ILE A 249 20.20 -10.85 10.67
N PHE A 250 20.57 -11.81 11.51
CA PHE A 250 20.10 -13.19 11.44
C PHE A 250 19.39 -13.57 12.73
N SER A 251 18.21 -14.17 12.64
CA SER A 251 17.41 -14.62 13.78
C SER A 251 16.91 -16.04 13.59
N VAL A 252 16.96 -16.85 14.65
CA VAL A 252 16.39 -18.20 14.66
C VAL A 252 15.66 -18.44 15.98
N GLN A 253 14.42 -18.93 15.89
CA GLN A 253 13.60 -19.29 17.05
C GLN A 253 13.54 -18.17 18.09
N SER A 254 13.43 -16.91 17.65
CA SER A 254 13.55 -15.74 18.54
C SER A 254 12.44 -14.73 18.20
N ASN A 255 11.40 -14.75 19.02
CA ASN A 255 10.17 -14.02 18.80
C ASN A 255 10.21 -12.65 19.47
N ASP A 256 9.29 -11.76 19.12
CA ASP A 256 8.99 -10.56 19.92
C ASP A 256 10.20 -9.64 20.12
N ASN A 257 10.95 -9.39 19.04
CA ASN A 257 12.09 -8.48 19.00
C ASN A 257 11.79 -7.25 18.13
N ASP A 258 12.38 -6.11 18.52
CA ASP A 258 12.24 -4.82 17.86
C ASP A 258 13.47 -4.52 16.99
N ILE A 259 13.30 -4.45 15.68
CA ILE A 259 14.35 -4.11 14.72
C ILE A 259 13.97 -2.77 14.08
N ILE A 260 14.61 -1.69 14.52
CA ILE A 260 14.14 -0.33 14.21
C ILE A 260 15.27 0.60 13.74
N TYR A 261 15.03 1.40 12.71
CA TYR A 261 15.95 2.44 12.19
C TYR A 261 17.33 1.93 11.74
N ASN A 262 17.53 0.63 11.55
CA ASN A 262 18.83 0.10 11.17
C ASN A 262 19.14 0.40 9.70
N ARG A 263 20.40 0.74 9.43
CA ARG A 263 20.93 0.92 8.07
C ARG A 263 21.74 -0.32 7.68
N ILE A 264 21.19 -1.12 6.77
CA ILE A 264 21.72 -2.43 6.37
C ILE A 264 22.08 -2.38 4.87
N VAL A 265 23.38 -2.37 4.56
CA VAL A 265 23.86 -2.09 3.19
C VAL A 265 24.88 -3.12 2.72
N ASN A 266 24.76 -3.60 1.48
CA ASN A 266 25.73 -4.52 0.85
C ASN A 266 26.01 -5.79 1.67
N ASN A 267 25.02 -6.33 2.38
CA ASN A 267 25.19 -7.61 3.07
C ASN A 267 24.80 -8.78 2.14
N CYS A 268 25.03 -10.00 2.62
CA CYS A 268 24.78 -11.27 1.92
C CYS A 268 25.76 -11.59 0.77
N LEU A 269 26.99 -11.06 0.80
CA LEU A 269 28.02 -11.23 -0.26
C LEU A 269 28.39 -12.70 -0.56
N LEU A 270 28.20 -13.59 0.41
CA LEU A 270 28.46 -15.03 0.38
C LEU A 270 27.18 -15.86 0.59
N GLY A 271 26.02 -15.21 0.73
CA GLY A 271 24.74 -15.85 1.00
C GLY A 271 24.21 -16.67 -0.17
N GLY A 272 23.44 -17.72 0.12
CA GLY A 272 22.72 -18.52 -0.87
C GLY A 272 21.49 -17.80 -1.43
N SER A 273 20.74 -18.47 -2.33
CA SER A 273 19.51 -17.92 -2.90
C SER A 273 18.37 -17.74 -1.88
N PHE A 274 18.44 -18.44 -0.74
CA PHE A 274 17.52 -18.35 0.39
C PHE A 274 18.20 -17.58 1.53
N SER A 275 18.55 -16.32 1.27
CA SER A 275 19.18 -15.44 2.25
C SER A 275 18.61 -14.03 2.12
N GLY A 276 18.55 -13.32 3.24
CA GLY A 276 18.11 -11.93 3.30
C GLY A 276 19.06 -11.07 4.12
N ALA A 277 19.09 -9.78 3.82
CA ALA A 277 19.83 -8.80 4.61
C ALA A 277 19.35 -8.79 6.06
N ILE A 278 18.03 -8.92 6.25
CA ILE A 278 17.39 -9.40 7.47
C ILE A 278 16.85 -10.80 7.17
N HIS A 279 17.28 -11.80 7.93
CA HIS A 279 16.92 -13.20 7.73
C HIS A 279 16.44 -13.83 9.04
N PHE A 280 15.15 -14.17 9.10
CA PHE A 280 14.48 -14.65 10.31
C PHE A 280 13.86 -16.04 10.03
N LEU A 281 14.13 -16.99 10.92
CA LEU A 281 13.67 -18.38 10.83
C LEU A 281 12.88 -18.74 12.09
N GLU A 282 11.66 -19.25 11.96
CA GLU A 282 10.83 -19.65 13.11
C GLU A 282 10.72 -18.54 14.17
N SER A 283 10.61 -17.29 13.72
CA SER A 283 10.74 -16.10 14.58
C SER A 283 9.52 -15.19 14.38
N ASN A 284 8.54 -15.37 15.24
CA ASN A 284 7.22 -14.73 15.17
C ASN A 284 7.18 -13.41 15.93
N ASP A 285 6.10 -12.65 15.76
CA ASP A 285 5.76 -11.50 16.61
C ASP A 285 6.82 -10.38 16.58
N ASN A 286 7.60 -10.26 15.49
CA ASN A 286 8.69 -9.30 15.41
C ASN A 286 8.24 -7.98 14.76
N LEU A 287 8.80 -6.86 15.26
CA LEU A 287 8.57 -5.54 14.70
C LEU A 287 9.76 -5.09 13.85
N PHE A 288 9.54 -4.87 12.56
CA PHE A 288 10.48 -4.27 11.63
C PHE A 288 10.01 -2.88 11.25
N GLN A 289 10.66 -1.84 11.79
CA GLN A 289 10.19 -0.47 11.59
C GLN A 289 11.28 0.51 11.15
N ASN A 290 11.00 1.34 10.14
CA ASN A 290 11.89 2.40 9.66
C ASN A 290 13.31 1.93 9.29
N ASN A 291 13.51 0.66 8.96
CA ASN A 291 14.82 0.16 8.54
C ASN A 291 15.10 0.53 7.08
N ASN A 292 16.38 0.73 6.76
CA ASN A 292 16.85 1.03 5.41
C ASN A 292 17.76 -0.08 4.92
N LEU A 293 17.24 -0.92 4.02
CA LEU A 293 17.89 -2.09 3.44
C LEU A 293 18.22 -1.79 1.97
N THR A 294 19.47 -1.42 1.69
CA THR A 294 19.89 -1.01 0.35
C THR A 294 21.03 -1.85 -0.20
N ASP A 295 21.02 -2.11 -1.50
CA ASP A 295 22.15 -2.68 -2.24
C ASP A 295 22.62 -4.05 -1.71
N ASN A 296 21.75 -4.80 -1.02
CA ASN A 296 22.13 -6.12 -0.52
C ASN A 296 22.12 -7.13 -1.67
N SER A 297 23.05 -8.07 -1.65
CA SER A 297 23.28 -9.00 -2.76
C SER A 297 22.32 -10.19 -2.79
N LYS A 298 21.26 -10.15 -1.97
CA LYS A 298 20.13 -11.10 -1.91
C LYS A 298 18.85 -10.35 -1.55
N THR A 299 17.84 -11.04 -0.99
CA THR A 299 16.57 -10.42 -0.61
C THR A 299 16.77 -9.36 0.47
N GLY A 300 15.92 -8.32 0.52
CA GLY A 300 15.89 -7.39 1.65
C GLY A 300 15.50 -8.11 2.94
N PHE A 301 14.22 -8.45 3.06
CA PHE A 301 13.67 -9.26 4.16
C PHE A 301 13.38 -10.68 3.70
N TYR A 302 14.00 -11.67 4.34
CA TYR A 302 13.69 -13.09 4.12
C TYR A 302 13.23 -13.72 5.44
N LEU A 303 11.98 -14.14 5.49
CA LEU A 303 11.40 -14.86 6.62
C LEU A 303 10.95 -16.25 6.19
N MET A 304 11.08 -17.23 7.08
CA MET A 304 10.61 -18.60 6.85
C MET A 304 9.95 -19.13 8.11
N ASN A 305 8.76 -19.72 7.96
CA ASN A 305 7.94 -20.24 9.06
C ASN A 305 7.77 -19.17 10.15
N SER A 306 7.44 -17.94 9.76
CA SER A 306 7.39 -16.80 10.68
C SER A 306 6.13 -15.98 10.40
N GLN A 307 5.34 -15.76 11.45
CA GLN A 307 4.01 -15.17 11.39
C GLN A 307 3.87 -13.97 12.33
N ASN A 308 2.72 -13.29 12.23
CA ASN A 308 2.30 -12.20 13.10
C ASN A 308 3.37 -11.10 13.27
N SER A 309 4.12 -10.80 12.20
CA SER A 309 5.19 -9.79 12.24
C SER A 309 4.74 -8.51 11.54
N GLU A 310 5.21 -7.38 12.04
CA GLU A 310 4.85 -6.05 11.54
C GLU A 310 6.01 -5.42 10.78
N PHE A 311 5.75 -4.97 9.55
CA PHE A 311 6.68 -4.29 8.66
C PHE A 311 6.16 -2.88 8.40
N ILE A 312 6.74 -1.88 9.06
CA ILE A 312 6.21 -0.51 9.05
C ILE A 312 7.26 0.49 8.55
N SER A 313 6.94 1.24 7.50
CA SER A 313 7.76 2.35 7.00
C SER A 313 9.21 1.97 6.66
N ASN A 314 9.47 0.73 6.27
CA ASN A 314 10.81 0.30 5.85
C ASN A 314 11.11 0.75 4.42
N ARG A 315 12.39 0.99 4.14
CA ARG A 315 12.91 1.30 2.79
C ARG A 315 13.75 0.13 2.31
N ILE A 316 13.29 -0.54 1.26
CA ILE A 316 13.89 -1.78 0.73
C ILE A 316 14.21 -1.55 -0.75
N ILE A 317 15.46 -1.20 -1.03
CA ILE A 317 15.83 -0.58 -2.31
C ILE A 317 17.02 -1.29 -2.95
N ASN A 318 16.96 -1.54 -4.26
CA ASN A 318 18.08 -2.01 -5.07
C ASN A 318 18.72 -3.30 -4.52
N ASN A 319 17.92 -4.21 -3.97
CA ASN A 319 18.41 -5.52 -3.57
C ASN A 319 18.38 -6.46 -4.79
N SER A 320 19.42 -7.28 -4.96
CA SER A 320 19.59 -8.07 -6.20
C SER A 320 18.64 -9.27 -6.33
N TYR A 321 17.74 -9.46 -5.37
CA TYR A 321 16.68 -10.46 -5.38
C TYR A 321 15.34 -9.78 -5.08
N ARG A 322 14.53 -10.31 -4.17
CA ARG A 322 13.21 -9.77 -3.82
C ARG A 322 13.35 -8.61 -2.83
N GLY A 323 12.34 -7.75 -2.74
CA GLY A 323 12.23 -6.81 -1.63
C GLY A 323 11.94 -7.55 -0.32
N ILE A 324 10.77 -8.16 -0.25
CA ILE A 324 10.29 -8.96 0.89
C ILE A 324 9.91 -10.36 0.40
N HIS A 325 10.32 -11.39 1.14
CA HIS A 325 9.93 -12.77 0.91
C HIS A 325 9.60 -13.45 2.23
N ILE A 326 8.37 -13.94 2.37
CA ILE A 326 7.98 -14.86 3.44
C ILE A 326 7.62 -16.19 2.80
N SER A 327 8.47 -17.20 3.00
CA SER A 327 8.42 -18.40 2.17
C SER A 327 7.38 -19.43 2.61
N ASN A 328 6.93 -19.41 3.88
CA ASN A 328 5.86 -20.23 4.46
C ASN A 328 5.29 -19.52 5.70
N GLU A 329 4.03 -19.79 6.01
CA GLU A 329 3.31 -19.31 7.21
C GLU A 329 3.36 -17.78 7.40
N ALA A 330 3.09 -17.00 6.36
CA ALA A 330 3.06 -15.54 6.47
C ALA A 330 1.87 -14.98 7.29
N ASN A 331 1.10 -15.85 7.95
CA ASN A 331 -0.17 -15.55 8.62
C ASN A 331 -0.11 -14.30 9.49
N GLU A 332 -1.19 -13.51 9.43
CA GLU A 332 -1.45 -12.34 10.30
C GLU A 332 -0.35 -11.26 10.23
N SER A 333 0.56 -11.34 9.26
CA SER A 333 1.62 -10.34 9.10
C SER A 333 1.09 -9.06 8.45
N VAL A 334 1.64 -7.93 8.89
CA VAL A 334 1.16 -6.59 8.56
C VAL A 334 2.25 -5.79 7.84
N PHE A 335 1.92 -5.18 6.70
CA PHE A 335 2.82 -4.40 5.87
C PHE A 335 2.22 -3.01 5.65
N ILE A 336 2.76 -1.99 6.32
CA ILE A 336 2.24 -0.62 6.29
C ILE A 336 3.32 0.37 5.83
N ASP A 337 2.98 1.20 4.84
CA ASP A 337 3.78 2.34 4.39
C ASP A 337 5.23 2.02 4.01
N ASN A 338 5.52 0.79 3.58
CA ASN A 338 6.87 0.41 3.14
C ASN A 338 7.15 0.91 1.72
N VAL A 339 8.38 1.33 1.47
CA VAL A 339 8.88 1.70 0.15
C VAL A 339 9.77 0.56 -0.37
N ILE A 340 9.27 -0.18 -1.37
CA ILE A 340 9.93 -1.33 -1.97
C ILE A 340 10.24 -1.01 -3.44
N LYS A 341 11.50 -0.74 -3.74
CA LYS A 341 11.86 -0.13 -5.02
C LYS A 341 13.11 -0.71 -5.69
N ASP A 342 13.07 -0.79 -7.01
CA ASP A 342 14.22 -1.17 -7.86
C ASP A 342 14.84 -2.53 -7.46
N ASN A 343 14.07 -3.48 -6.89
CA ASN A 343 14.58 -4.81 -6.57
C ASN A 343 14.51 -5.70 -7.83
N ASN A 344 15.50 -6.58 -8.03
CA ASN A 344 15.66 -7.30 -9.30
C ASN A 344 14.55 -8.34 -9.56
N TYR A 345 13.91 -8.86 -8.51
CA TYR A 345 12.83 -9.86 -8.57
C TYR A 345 11.51 -9.24 -8.05
N TYR A 346 10.61 -10.05 -7.49
CA TYR A 346 9.36 -9.58 -6.89
C TYR A 346 9.61 -8.45 -5.88
N GLY A 347 8.73 -7.45 -5.87
CA GLY A 347 8.71 -6.49 -4.77
C GLY A 347 8.39 -7.22 -3.46
N MET A 348 7.30 -7.98 -3.46
CA MET A 348 6.85 -8.79 -2.34
C MET A 348 6.37 -10.17 -2.82
N GLU A 349 6.87 -11.25 -2.20
CA GLU A 349 6.35 -12.62 -2.38
C GLU A 349 5.98 -13.19 -1.01
N LEU A 350 4.70 -13.46 -0.77
CA LEU A 350 4.17 -13.99 0.48
C LEU A 350 3.44 -15.30 0.23
N ASN A 351 3.86 -16.36 0.92
CA ASN A 351 3.30 -17.69 0.75
C ASN A 351 2.57 -18.12 2.03
N GLU A 352 1.44 -18.82 1.84
CA GLU A 352 0.61 -19.36 2.93
C GLU A 352 0.22 -18.27 3.93
N GLY A 353 -0.11 -17.08 3.41
CA GLY A 353 -0.42 -15.89 4.21
C GLY A 353 -1.91 -15.72 4.40
N ASN A 354 -2.43 -16.20 5.52
CA ASN A 354 -3.82 -15.94 5.89
C ASN A 354 -3.94 -14.65 6.70
N GLN A 355 -4.99 -13.85 6.45
CA GLN A 355 -5.27 -12.62 7.18
C GLN A 355 -4.14 -11.58 7.12
N LEU A 356 -3.47 -11.46 5.97
CA LEU A 356 -2.47 -10.42 5.77
C LEU A 356 -3.13 -9.05 5.68
N ILE A 357 -2.43 -8.02 6.16
CA ILE A 357 -2.80 -6.62 5.93
C ILE A 357 -1.68 -5.95 5.13
N ILE A 358 -1.98 -5.52 3.91
CA ILE A 358 -1.04 -4.82 3.03
C ILE A 358 -1.62 -3.44 2.73
N GLU A 359 -1.16 -2.43 3.46
CA GLU A 359 -1.71 -1.06 3.41
C GLU A 359 -0.64 -0.02 3.03
N GLY A 360 -0.99 0.89 2.11
CA GLY A 360 -0.21 2.14 1.94
C GLY A 360 1.20 1.96 1.40
N ASN A 361 1.57 0.77 0.92
CA ASN A 361 2.93 0.49 0.46
C ASN A 361 3.17 1.06 -0.94
N GLU A 362 4.40 1.52 -1.18
CA GLU A 362 4.89 1.98 -2.48
C GLU A 362 5.81 0.92 -3.09
N LEU A 363 5.32 0.19 -4.09
CA LEU A 363 6.07 -0.82 -4.83
C LEU A 363 6.39 -0.30 -6.23
N LEU A 364 7.63 0.10 -6.47
CA LEU A 364 8.03 0.83 -7.67
C LEU A 364 9.17 0.12 -8.40
N ASN A 365 9.04 -0.08 -9.72
CA ASN A 365 10.11 -0.57 -10.59
C ASN A 365 10.71 -1.92 -10.14
N ASN A 366 9.91 -2.87 -9.65
CA ASN A 366 10.46 -4.16 -9.22
C ASN A 366 10.43 -5.17 -10.38
N GLY A 367 11.39 -6.11 -10.37
CA GLY A 367 11.44 -7.22 -11.34
C GLY A 367 12.36 -7.01 -12.53
N HIS A 368 13.37 -6.15 -12.42
CA HIS A 368 14.30 -5.81 -13.53
C HIS A 368 14.97 -7.02 -14.22
N ASP A 369 15.19 -8.13 -13.52
CA ASP A 369 15.91 -9.30 -14.04
C ASP A 369 14.97 -10.46 -14.44
N GLY A 370 13.74 -10.16 -14.89
CA GLY A 370 12.84 -11.17 -15.43
C GLY A 370 11.38 -10.75 -15.45
N SER A 371 10.47 -11.73 -15.40
CA SER A 371 9.03 -11.50 -15.36
C SER A 371 8.52 -11.70 -13.93
N TYR A 372 8.54 -10.64 -13.14
CA TYR A 372 8.23 -10.68 -11.71
C TYR A 372 7.14 -9.66 -11.35
N ASN A 373 6.26 -10.05 -10.44
CA ASN A 373 5.14 -9.23 -10.00
C ASN A 373 5.57 -8.18 -8.96
N GLY A 374 4.81 -7.09 -8.85
CA GLY A 374 4.97 -6.14 -7.75
C GLY A 374 4.68 -6.84 -6.42
N ILE A 375 3.48 -7.40 -6.29
CA ILE A 375 3.06 -8.26 -5.17
C ILE A 375 2.64 -9.62 -5.72
N ARG A 376 3.12 -10.69 -5.09
CA ARG A 376 2.68 -12.07 -5.33
C ARG A 376 2.23 -12.69 -4.02
N LEU A 377 0.99 -13.15 -3.98
CA LEU A 377 0.42 -13.93 -2.89
C LEU A 377 0.17 -15.36 -3.38
N ILE A 378 0.60 -16.36 -2.61
CA ILE A 378 0.41 -17.79 -2.92
C ILE A 378 -0.32 -18.44 -1.74
N ASP A 379 -1.39 -19.18 -2.01
CA ASP A 379 -2.24 -19.85 -1.00
C ASP A 379 -2.57 -18.92 0.18
N SER A 380 -2.96 -17.69 -0.15
CA SER A 380 -3.17 -16.61 0.81
C SER A 380 -4.64 -16.26 0.85
N ASN A 381 -5.26 -16.41 2.02
CA ASN A 381 -6.71 -16.26 2.19
C ASN A 381 -7.06 -15.16 3.18
N LYS A 382 -8.26 -14.58 3.03
CA LYS A 382 -8.79 -13.57 3.98
C LYS A 382 -7.88 -12.35 4.17
N SER A 383 -7.04 -12.06 3.19
CA SER A 383 -6.10 -10.94 3.24
C SER A 383 -6.74 -9.67 2.69
N VAL A 384 -6.30 -8.53 3.22
CA VAL A 384 -6.80 -7.21 2.85
C VAL A 384 -5.66 -6.38 2.25
N ILE A 385 -5.81 -5.99 0.98
CA ILE A 385 -4.81 -5.24 0.22
C ILE A 385 -5.40 -3.91 -0.21
N TYR A 386 -4.94 -2.80 0.37
CA TYR A 386 -5.55 -1.51 0.10
C TYR A 386 -4.63 -0.30 0.17
N ASN A 387 -5.01 0.78 -0.51
CA ASN A 387 -4.26 2.04 -0.56
C ASN A 387 -2.81 1.90 -1.06
N ASN A 388 -2.44 0.80 -1.73
CA ASN A 388 -1.07 0.60 -2.21
C ASN A 388 -0.87 1.27 -3.58
N LEU A 389 0.34 1.78 -3.80
CA LEU A 389 0.83 2.20 -5.10
C LEU A 389 1.72 1.11 -5.68
N ILE A 390 1.27 0.46 -6.75
CA ILE A 390 2.02 -0.58 -7.45
C ILE A 390 2.29 -0.10 -8.87
N HIS A 391 3.55 0.14 -9.20
CA HIS A 391 3.91 0.81 -10.43
C HIS A 391 5.14 0.22 -11.09
N ASN A 392 5.05 0.00 -12.41
CA ASN A 392 6.16 -0.43 -13.26
C ASN A 392 6.84 -1.74 -12.78
N SER A 393 6.03 -2.72 -12.39
CA SER A 393 6.51 -4.09 -12.17
C SER A 393 6.71 -4.77 -13.53
N SER A 394 7.71 -5.65 -13.66
CA SER A 394 8.04 -6.26 -14.95
C SER A 394 7.02 -7.28 -15.47
N LEU A 395 6.14 -7.79 -14.60
CA LEU A 395 4.98 -8.61 -14.96
C LEU A 395 3.69 -8.00 -14.40
N ASN A 396 2.95 -8.69 -13.54
CA ASN A 396 1.68 -8.16 -13.03
C ASN A 396 1.92 -7.18 -11.87
N GLY A 397 1.01 -6.24 -11.67
CA GLY A 397 1.02 -5.41 -10.46
C GLY A 397 0.79 -6.26 -9.21
N LEU A 398 -0.38 -6.89 -9.15
CA LEU A 398 -0.78 -7.81 -8.08
C LEU A 398 -1.15 -9.16 -8.66
N ASN A 399 -0.59 -10.23 -8.11
CA ASN A 399 -0.89 -11.61 -8.50
C ASN A 399 -1.31 -12.43 -7.28
N ILE A 400 -2.48 -13.05 -7.34
CA ILE A 400 -3.01 -13.96 -6.32
C ILE A 400 -3.14 -15.34 -6.93
N ILE A 401 -2.40 -16.28 -6.36
CA ILE A 401 -2.39 -17.69 -6.76
C ILE A 401 -3.03 -18.51 -5.65
N ASP A 402 -4.09 -19.25 -5.99
CA ASP A 402 -4.80 -20.15 -5.06
C ASP A 402 -5.32 -19.45 -3.79
N GLY A 403 -5.71 -18.17 -3.91
CA GLY A 403 -6.17 -17.35 -2.80
C GLY A 403 -7.68 -17.11 -2.81
N SER A 404 -8.32 -17.24 -1.66
CA SER A 404 -9.76 -17.05 -1.49
C SER A 404 -10.12 -16.07 -0.38
N TRP A 405 -11.31 -15.46 -0.46
CA TRP A 405 -11.80 -14.47 0.52
C TRP A 405 -10.92 -13.22 0.68
N ASN A 406 -10.12 -12.85 -0.32
CA ASN A 406 -9.29 -11.66 -0.23
C ASN A 406 -10.07 -10.40 -0.66
N GLU A 407 -9.77 -9.28 -0.02
CA GLU A 407 -10.38 -7.98 -0.30
C GLU A 407 -9.32 -7.01 -0.85
N ILE A 408 -9.54 -6.47 -2.05
CA ILE A 408 -8.57 -5.64 -2.76
C ILE A 408 -9.25 -4.33 -3.14
N PHE A 409 -8.84 -3.21 -2.53
CA PHE A 409 -9.53 -1.94 -2.79
C PHE A 409 -8.66 -0.69 -2.65
N ASN A 410 -9.07 0.41 -3.29
CA ASN A 410 -8.35 1.69 -3.26
C ASN A 410 -6.87 1.63 -3.69
N ASN A 411 -6.44 0.59 -4.41
CA ASN A 411 -5.06 0.51 -4.88
C ASN A 411 -4.92 1.28 -6.19
N ASN A 412 -3.75 1.88 -6.41
CA ASN A 412 -3.34 2.48 -7.67
C ASN A 412 -2.30 1.59 -8.34
N ILE A 413 -2.73 0.88 -9.39
CA ILE A 413 -1.93 -0.16 -10.05
C ILE A 413 -1.68 0.26 -11.50
N SER A 414 -0.43 0.58 -11.85
CA SER A 414 -0.16 1.20 -13.14
C SER A 414 1.14 0.78 -13.82
N GLU A 415 1.14 0.85 -15.15
CA GLU A 415 2.33 0.71 -16.00
C GLU A 415 3.09 -0.60 -15.81
N ASN A 416 2.41 -1.67 -15.39
CA ASN A 416 3.04 -2.98 -15.22
C ASN A 416 3.13 -3.72 -16.57
N GLY A 417 4.18 -4.55 -16.71
CA GLY A 417 4.51 -5.30 -17.93
C GLY A 417 3.55 -6.44 -18.28
N GLY A 418 2.58 -6.74 -17.42
CA GLY A 418 1.51 -7.72 -17.63
C GLY A 418 0.16 -7.16 -17.15
N ASN A 419 -0.59 -7.93 -16.38
CA ASN A 419 -1.92 -7.53 -15.91
C ASN A 419 -1.82 -6.55 -14.73
N GLY A 420 -2.85 -5.72 -14.53
CA GLY A 420 -2.96 -4.94 -13.30
C GLY A 420 -3.14 -5.85 -12.08
N ILE A 421 -4.25 -6.59 -12.07
CA ILE A 421 -4.55 -7.62 -11.07
C ILE A 421 -4.75 -8.96 -11.79
N TYR A 422 -4.07 -10.00 -11.31
CA TYR A 422 -4.18 -11.35 -11.85
C TYR A 422 -4.55 -12.35 -10.76
N PHE A 423 -5.61 -13.11 -11.01
CA PHE A 423 -6.03 -14.25 -10.22
C PHE A 423 -5.77 -15.53 -11.01
N TYR A 424 -5.11 -16.50 -10.37
CA TYR A 424 -4.75 -17.76 -11.00
C TYR A 424 -5.01 -18.95 -10.07
N ALA A 425 -5.85 -19.87 -10.50
CA ALA A 425 -6.10 -21.13 -9.79
C ALA A 425 -5.31 -22.29 -10.43
N ASN A 426 -4.49 -22.96 -9.63
CA ASN A 426 -3.84 -24.21 -10.00
C ASN A 426 -4.82 -25.39 -9.98
N LEU A 427 -4.38 -26.52 -10.54
CA LEU A 427 -5.17 -27.77 -10.61
C LEU A 427 -5.62 -28.20 -9.21
N ASN A 428 -6.94 -28.40 -9.05
CA ASN A 428 -7.61 -28.77 -7.79
C ASN A 428 -7.56 -27.72 -6.66
N GLU A 429 -7.07 -26.50 -6.93
CA GLU A 429 -7.05 -25.41 -5.95
C GLU A 429 -8.17 -24.40 -6.21
N MET A 430 -8.42 -23.52 -5.22
CA MET A 430 -9.55 -22.58 -5.24
C MET A 430 -9.09 -21.12 -5.24
N THR A 431 -9.63 -20.33 -6.17
CA THR A 431 -9.58 -18.86 -6.17
C THR A 431 -11.00 -18.31 -6.19
N LYS A 432 -11.63 -18.24 -5.02
CA LYS A 432 -13.05 -17.91 -4.90
C LYS A 432 -13.35 -16.85 -3.85
N GLU A 433 -14.54 -16.26 -3.98
CA GLU A 433 -15.07 -15.31 -2.99
C GLU A 433 -14.14 -14.10 -2.75
N ASN A 434 -13.31 -13.75 -3.73
CA ASN A 434 -12.48 -12.54 -3.66
C ASN A 434 -13.30 -11.32 -4.10
N ILE A 435 -13.07 -10.18 -3.44
CA ILE A 435 -13.77 -8.92 -3.69
C ILE A 435 -12.74 -7.87 -4.13
N VAL A 436 -12.95 -7.30 -5.31
CA VAL A 436 -12.06 -6.28 -5.90
C VAL A 436 -12.87 -5.04 -6.22
N TYR A 437 -12.61 -3.94 -5.51
CA TYR A 437 -13.39 -2.72 -5.73
C TYR A 437 -12.67 -1.40 -5.53
N ASN A 438 -13.14 -0.35 -6.20
CA ASN A 438 -12.58 1.01 -6.08
C ASN A 438 -11.06 1.09 -6.33
N ASN A 439 -10.51 0.19 -7.16
CA ASN A 439 -9.11 0.26 -7.58
C ASN A 439 -8.98 1.12 -8.84
N ARG A 440 -7.86 1.82 -8.95
CA ARG A 440 -7.47 2.58 -10.14
C ARG A 440 -6.38 1.80 -10.88
N ILE A 441 -6.74 1.20 -12.01
CA ILE A 441 -5.90 0.26 -12.76
C ILE A 441 -5.64 0.82 -14.15
N ILE A 442 -4.40 1.18 -14.46
CA ILE A 442 -4.10 2.03 -15.63
C ILE A 442 -2.85 1.61 -16.40
N ASN A 443 -2.89 1.65 -17.73
CA ASN A 443 -1.69 1.52 -18.58
C ASN A 443 -0.91 0.21 -18.37
N ASN A 444 -1.57 -0.86 -17.94
CA ASN A 444 -0.92 -2.18 -17.82
C ASN A 444 -0.89 -2.89 -19.18
N SER A 445 0.14 -3.72 -19.40
CA SER A 445 0.51 -4.24 -20.73
C SER A 445 -0.26 -5.50 -21.17
N ASP A 446 -1.08 -6.08 -20.30
CA ASP A 446 -2.07 -7.10 -20.66
C ASP A 446 -3.48 -6.57 -20.35
N TYR A 447 -4.21 -7.21 -19.43
CA TYR A 447 -5.54 -6.82 -18.99
C TYR A 447 -5.49 -5.97 -17.72
N GLY A 448 -6.50 -5.14 -17.49
CA GLY A 448 -6.70 -4.49 -16.20
C GLY A 448 -6.85 -5.51 -15.07
N ILE A 449 -7.83 -6.40 -15.22
CA ILE A 449 -8.07 -7.52 -14.30
C ILE A 449 -8.22 -8.81 -15.10
N ARG A 450 -7.53 -9.88 -14.69
CA ARG A 450 -7.68 -11.21 -15.29
C ARG A 450 -7.91 -12.27 -14.24
N LEU A 451 -8.93 -13.10 -14.45
CA LEU A 451 -9.20 -14.31 -13.70
C LEU A 451 -8.98 -15.49 -14.63
N ARG A 452 -8.16 -16.45 -14.23
CA ARG A 452 -7.87 -17.62 -15.05
C ARG A 452 -7.87 -18.91 -14.25
N ASN A 453 -8.51 -19.93 -14.81
CA ASN A 453 -8.65 -21.22 -14.16
C ASN A 453 -8.42 -22.44 -15.09
N PRO A 454 -7.18 -22.79 -15.45
CA PRO A 454 -6.96 -23.88 -16.39
C PRO A 454 -7.51 -25.23 -15.90
N ASN A 455 -7.50 -25.54 -14.59
CA ASN A 455 -7.99 -26.82 -14.05
C ASN A 455 -8.40 -26.81 -12.54
N GLY A 456 -8.59 -25.65 -11.92
CA GLY A 456 -9.02 -25.48 -10.53
C GLY A 456 -10.47 -24.99 -10.42
N ILE A 457 -10.79 -24.20 -9.38
CA ILE A 457 -12.09 -23.54 -9.18
C ILE A 457 -11.87 -22.03 -9.09
N CYS A 458 -12.49 -21.24 -9.98
CA CYS A 458 -12.48 -19.78 -9.92
C CYS A 458 -13.91 -19.23 -10.01
N GLU A 459 -14.53 -19.04 -8.85
CA GLU A 459 -15.96 -18.76 -8.74
C GLU A 459 -16.31 -17.78 -7.63
N LEU A 460 -17.49 -17.17 -7.70
CA LEU A 460 -18.03 -16.27 -6.67
C LEU A 460 -17.16 -15.04 -6.40
N ASN A 461 -16.28 -14.66 -7.34
CA ASN A 461 -15.50 -13.44 -7.23
C ASN A 461 -16.35 -12.23 -7.66
N ASN A 462 -16.21 -11.11 -6.96
CA ASN A 462 -16.91 -9.86 -7.24
C ASN A 462 -15.91 -8.78 -7.66
N LEU A 463 -16.07 -8.27 -8.88
CA LEU A 463 -15.30 -7.15 -9.41
C LEU A 463 -16.22 -5.95 -9.59
N SER A 464 -16.07 -4.90 -8.77
CA SER A 464 -16.98 -3.76 -8.85
C SER A 464 -16.37 -2.39 -8.56
N TYR A 465 -16.95 -1.31 -9.10
CA TYR A 465 -16.48 0.06 -8.84
C TYR A 465 -15.00 0.32 -9.19
N ASN A 466 -14.37 -0.50 -10.03
CA ASN A 466 -12.99 -0.29 -10.44
C ASN A 466 -12.93 0.67 -11.63
N PHE A 467 -11.93 1.55 -11.62
CA PHE A 467 -11.59 2.42 -12.75
C PHE A 467 -10.44 1.79 -13.52
N ILE A 468 -10.73 1.31 -14.74
CA ILE A 468 -9.84 0.54 -15.60
C ILE A 468 -9.63 1.33 -16.89
N TYR A 469 -8.39 1.76 -17.16
CA TYR A 469 -8.10 2.70 -18.24
C TYR A 469 -6.86 2.34 -19.06
N ASN A 470 -7.04 2.30 -20.39
CA ASN A 470 -5.97 2.25 -21.38
C ASN A 470 -5.01 1.06 -21.24
N HIS A 471 -5.53 -0.16 -21.43
CA HIS A 471 -4.75 -1.40 -21.43
C HIS A 471 -4.45 -1.87 -22.84
N THR A 472 -3.31 -2.53 -23.05
CA THR A 472 -2.91 -2.97 -24.39
C THR A 472 -3.61 -4.23 -24.89
N GLU A 473 -4.17 -5.05 -24.01
CA GLU A 473 -5.10 -6.11 -24.38
C GLU A 473 -6.54 -5.68 -24.03
N GLY A 474 -7.04 -5.93 -22.82
CA GLY A 474 -8.44 -5.65 -22.48
C GLY A 474 -8.67 -5.09 -21.08
N GLY A 475 -9.93 -4.83 -20.72
CA GLY A 475 -10.31 -4.37 -19.40
C GLY A 475 -10.33 -5.50 -18.38
N ILE A 476 -11.33 -6.39 -18.49
CA ILE A 476 -11.55 -7.54 -17.61
C ILE A 476 -11.62 -8.83 -18.44
N TYR A 477 -10.88 -9.87 -18.06
CA TYR A 477 -10.92 -11.17 -18.73
C TYR A 477 -11.17 -12.32 -17.74
N LEU A 478 -12.24 -13.08 -17.98
CA LEU A 478 -12.55 -14.35 -17.33
C LEU A 478 -12.22 -15.49 -18.30
N GLN A 479 -11.28 -16.35 -17.92
CA GLN A 479 -10.71 -17.34 -18.80
C GLN A 479 -10.70 -18.73 -18.18
N ASP A 480 -10.93 -19.76 -19.02
CA ASP A 480 -10.80 -21.17 -18.67
C ASP A 480 -11.76 -21.49 -17.50
N HIS A 481 -13.08 -21.55 -17.70
CA HIS A 481 -14.00 -22.05 -16.65
C HIS A 481 -14.06 -21.20 -15.36
N CYS A 482 -13.93 -19.87 -15.50
CA CYS A 482 -14.22 -18.92 -14.40
C CYS A 482 -15.73 -18.68 -14.29
N HIS A 483 -16.43 -19.55 -13.57
CA HIS A 483 -17.89 -19.56 -13.48
C HIS A 483 -18.44 -18.75 -12.30
N ASN A 484 -19.72 -18.38 -12.32
CA ASN A 484 -20.40 -17.84 -11.12
C ASN A 484 -19.76 -16.57 -10.53
N ASN A 485 -19.14 -15.71 -11.36
CA ASN A 485 -18.54 -14.45 -10.93
C ASN A 485 -19.45 -13.26 -11.28
N SER A 486 -19.26 -12.15 -10.55
CA SER A 486 -20.01 -10.91 -10.76
C SER A 486 -19.08 -9.76 -11.15
N ILE A 487 -19.45 -9.04 -12.21
CA ILE A 487 -18.73 -7.87 -12.72
C ILE A 487 -19.72 -6.72 -12.82
N HIS A 488 -19.61 -5.71 -11.95
CA HIS A 488 -20.62 -4.65 -11.94
C HIS A 488 -20.13 -3.26 -11.53
N HIS A 489 -20.76 -2.20 -12.03
CA HIS A 489 -20.39 -0.82 -11.67
C HIS A 489 -18.92 -0.45 -11.96
N ASN A 490 -18.24 -1.13 -12.88
CA ASN A 490 -16.88 -0.76 -13.27
C ASN A 490 -16.89 0.26 -14.40
N ASP A 491 -15.93 1.18 -14.36
CA ASP A 491 -15.63 2.12 -15.45
C ASP A 491 -14.47 1.55 -16.26
N ILE A 492 -14.74 1.07 -17.47
CA ILE A 492 -13.76 0.42 -18.36
C ILE A 492 -13.62 1.27 -19.62
N ILE A 493 -12.48 1.94 -19.77
CA ILE A 493 -12.30 3.01 -20.74
C ILE A 493 -11.06 2.75 -21.60
N MET A 494 -11.18 2.94 -22.91
CA MET A 494 -10.07 2.90 -23.87
C MET A 494 -9.31 1.57 -23.88
N SER A 495 -10.01 0.43 -24.00
CA SER A 495 -9.33 -0.88 -24.09
C SER A 495 -8.91 -1.20 -25.53
N LYS A 496 -7.65 -1.56 -25.78
CA LYS A 496 -7.15 -1.83 -27.14
C LYS A 496 -7.70 -3.11 -27.81
N TYR A 497 -8.44 -3.91 -27.08
CA TYR A 497 -9.17 -5.06 -27.59
C TYR A 497 -10.59 -5.06 -27.03
N ARG A 498 -10.83 -5.80 -25.95
CA ARG A 498 -12.18 -6.01 -25.39
C ARG A 498 -12.32 -5.39 -24.02
N GLY A 499 -13.45 -4.75 -23.76
CA GLY A 499 -13.76 -4.19 -22.44
C GLY A 499 -13.89 -5.30 -21.40
N ILE A 500 -14.87 -6.20 -21.59
CA ILE A 500 -15.05 -7.42 -20.79
C ILE A 500 -15.05 -8.63 -21.73
N PHE A 501 -14.22 -9.62 -21.44
CA PHE A 501 -14.11 -10.85 -22.23
C PHE A 501 -14.39 -12.07 -21.36
N LEU A 502 -15.28 -12.94 -21.80
CA LEU A 502 -15.53 -14.26 -21.22
C LEU A 502 -15.15 -15.34 -22.22
N ASP A 503 -14.26 -16.25 -21.81
CA ASP A 503 -13.86 -17.43 -22.57
C ASP A 503 -14.09 -18.68 -21.73
N GLN A 504 -14.96 -19.56 -22.22
CA GLN A 504 -15.38 -20.80 -21.55
C GLN A 504 -15.87 -20.55 -20.11
N SER A 505 -16.54 -19.43 -19.86
CA SER A 505 -16.85 -18.92 -18.52
C SER A 505 -18.36 -18.69 -18.38
N ASN A 506 -19.06 -19.75 -17.98
CA ASN A 506 -20.52 -19.80 -17.82
C ASN A 506 -21.04 -19.17 -16.51
N ASN A 507 -22.34 -18.90 -16.44
CA ASN A 507 -23.07 -18.51 -15.23
C ASN A 507 -22.56 -17.23 -14.57
N ASN A 508 -22.03 -16.29 -15.34
CA ASN A 508 -21.55 -15.01 -14.81
C ASN A 508 -22.66 -13.95 -14.83
N SER A 509 -22.52 -12.91 -14.00
CA SER A 509 -23.44 -11.75 -13.99
C SER A 509 -22.65 -10.47 -14.27
N ILE A 510 -22.96 -9.80 -15.38
CA ILE A 510 -22.29 -8.59 -15.84
C ILE A 510 -23.31 -7.46 -15.89
N TYR A 511 -23.26 -6.50 -14.96
CA TYR A 511 -24.30 -5.49 -14.91
C TYR A 511 -23.87 -4.09 -14.46
N GLU A 512 -24.59 -3.08 -14.95
CA GLU A 512 -24.37 -1.68 -14.55
C GLU A 512 -22.92 -1.21 -14.74
N ASN A 513 -22.17 -1.78 -15.69
CA ASN A 513 -20.82 -1.31 -16.04
C ASN A 513 -20.90 -0.19 -17.07
N TYR A 514 -19.96 0.75 -17.00
CA TYR A 514 -19.74 1.77 -18.02
C TYR A 514 -18.52 1.38 -18.86
N ILE A 515 -18.74 1.08 -20.13
CA ILE A 515 -17.72 0.61 -21.06
C ILE A 515 -17.67 1.57 -22.24
N TYR A 516 -16.51 2.19 -22.46
CA TYR A 516 -16.34 3.26 -23.43
C TYR A 516 -15.06 3.09 -24.26
N GLU A 517 -15.20 3.19 -25.59
CA GLU A 517 -14.07 3.22 -26.53
C GLU A 517 -13.12 2.00 -26.46
N SER A 518 -13.66 0.79 -26.56
CA SER A 518 -12.82 -0.39 -26.83
C SER A 518 -12.68 -0.65 -28.34
N ASP A 519 -11.49 -1.02 -28.81
CA ASP A 519 -11.15 -1.17 -30.24
C ASP A 519 -11.81 -2.40 -30.92
N ASP A 520 -12.18 -3.44 -30.18
CA ASP A 520 -12.93 -4.60 -30.69
C ASP A 520 -14.36 -4.63 -30.13
N ALA A 521 -14.52 -5.16 -28.92
CA ALA A 521 -15.84 -5.30 -28.32
C ALA A 521 -15.97 -4.65 -26.94
N GLY A 522 -17.16 -4.15 -26.63
CA GLY A 522 -17.49 -3.74 -25.26
C GLY A 522 -17.51 -4.96 -24.34
N ILE A 523 -18.39 -5.93 -24.64
CA ILE A 523 -18.49 -7.22 -23.98
C ILE A 523 -18.42 -8.35 -25.03
N TYR A 524 -17.62 -9.38 -24.81
CA TYR A 524 -17.51 -10.52 -25.74
C TYR A 524 -17.66 -11.86 -25.02
N LEU A 525 -18.50 -12.74 -25.56
CA LEU A 525 -18.74 -14.09 -25.04
C LEU A 525 -18.25 -15.14 -26.02
N LEU A 526 -17.30 -15.95 -25.59
CA LEU A 526 -16.79 -17.12 -26.30
C LEU A 526 -17.03 -18.39 -25.49
N PHE A 527 -17.77 -19.35 -26.05
CA PHE A 527 -18.13 -20.62 -25.37
C PHE A 527 -18.68 -20.41 -23.94
N SER A 528 -19.39 -19.31 -23.71
CA SER A 528 -19.82 -18.87 -22.39
C SER A 528 -21.34 -18.79 -22.36
N ASN A 529 -21.94 -19.62 -21.52
CA ASN A 529 -23.37 -19.89 -21.50
C ASN A 529 -24.02 -19.40 -20.22
N SER A 530 -25.33 -19.25 -20.24
CA SER A 530 -26.13 -18.97 -19.04
C SER A 530 -25.66 -17.74 -18.25
N THR A 531 -25.09 -16.76 -18.95
CA THR A 531 -24.61 -15.49 -18.40
C THR A 531 -25.71 -14.44 -18.50
N GLU A 532 -25.86 -13.64 -17.44
CA GLU A 532 -26.77 -12.48 -17.42
C GLU A 532 -25.98 -11.20 -17.66
N ILE A 533 -26.41 -10.41 -18.65
CA ILE A 533 -25.79 -9.14 -19.02
C ILE A 533 -26.86 -8.06 -19.02
N TYR A 534 -26.84 -7.15 -18.04
CA TYR A 534 -27.91 -6.17 -17.94
C TYR A 534 -27.55 -4.80 -17.40
N GLY A 535 -28.29 -3.77 -17.79
CA GLY A 535 -28.07 -2.41 -17.27
C GLY A 535 -26.72 -1.78 -17.64
N ASN A 536 -25.93 -2.40 -18.52
CA ASN A 536 -24.61 -1.88 -18.89
C ASN A 536 -24.75 -0.73 -19.89
N SER A 537 -23.89 0.27 -19.77
CA SER A 537 -23.75 1.37 -20.72
C SER A 537 -22.50 1.13 -21.58
N ILE A 538 -22.69 0.80 -22.87
CA ILE A 538 -21.64 0.32 -23.77
C ILE A 538 -21.61 1.21 -25.02
N LEU A 539 -20.58 2.04 -25.13
CA LEU A 539 -20.57 3.14 -26.10
C LEU A 539 -19.26 3.31 -26.89
N ASN A 540 -19.43 3.81 -28.12
CA ASN A 540 -18.34 4.26 -29.01
C ASN A 540 -17.30 3.17 -29.33
N HIS A 541 -17.75 1.93 -29.52
CA HIS A 541 -16.89 0.82 -29.94
C HIS A 541 -16.74 0.77 -31.46
N THR A 542 -15.51 0.54 -31.93
CA THR A 542 -15.19 0.50 -33.37
C THR A 542 -15.65 -0.77 -34.07
N ASN A 543 -16.06 -1.80 -33.32
CA ASN A 543 -16.74 -2.98 -33.84
C ASN A 543 -18.03 -3.22 -33.03
N GLU A 544 -18.11 -4.20 -32.14
CA GLU A 544 -19.39 -4.61 -31.54
C GLU A 544 -19.53 -4.21 -30.07
N ALA A 545 -20.66 -3.62 -29.68
CA ALA A 545 -20.93 -3.34 -28.27
C ALA A 545 -20.99 -4.66 -27.48
N ILE A 546 -21.74 -5.64 -28.01
CA ILE A 546 -21.76 -7.01 -27.49
C ILE A 546 -21.56 -8.02 -28.64
N GLY A 547 -20.53 -8.85 -28.50
CA GLY A 547 -20.19 -9.95 -29.40
C GLY A 547 -20.48 -11.32 -28.80
N ILE A 548 -21.08 -12.22 -29.58
CA ILE A 548 -21.45 -13.57 -29.13
C ILE A 548 -20.94 -14.61 -30.12
N MET A 549 -20.12 -15.55 -29.64
CA MET A 549 -19.57 -16.64 -30.44
C MET A 549 -19.63 -17.98 -29.69
N THR A 550 -20.33 -18.94 -30.31
CA THR A 550 -20.59 -20.30 -29.82
C THR A 550 -21.09 -20.33 -28.36
N SER A 551 -21.97 -19.38 -28.03
CA SER A 551 -22.46 -19.13 -26.68
C SER A 551 -23.99 -19.19 -26.68
N LYS A 552 -24.59 -19.83 -25.68
CA LYS A 552 -26.03 -20.13 -25.63
C LYS A 552 -26.67 -19.85 -24.29
N GLU A 553 -28.00 -19.72 -24.30
CA GLU A 553 -28.83 -19.58 -23.09
C GLU A 553 -28.45 -18.35 -22.24
N ASN A 554 -27.89 -17.30 -22.86
CA ASN A 554 -27.54 -16.05 -22.17
C ASN A 554 -28.71 -15.06 -22.19
N PHE A 555 -28.77 -14.17 -21.19
CA PHE A 555 -29.82 -13.17 -21.03
C PHE A 555 -29.25 -11.77 -21.15
N PHE A 556 -29.82 -10.95 -22.03
CA PHE A 556 -29.39 -9.57 -22.29
C PHE A 556 -30.57 -8.63 -22.11
N TYR A 557 -30.52 -7.75 -21.10
CA TYR A 557 -31.63 -6.83 -20.87
C TYR A 557 -31.23 -5.49 -20.27
N LEU A 558 -31.99 -4.43 -20.52
CA LEU A 558 -31.71 -3.09 -19.97
C LEU A 558 -30.34 -2.51 -20.36
N ASN A 559 -29.61 -3.07 -21.34
CA ASN A 559 -28.33 -2.52 -21.76
C ASN A 559 -28.54 -1.32 -22.68
N GLN A 560 -27.73 -0.27 -22.49
CA GLN A 560 -27.67 0.91 -23.35
C GLN A 560 -26.51 0.75 -24.32
N LEU A 561 -26.83 0.53 -25.60
CA LEU A 561 -25.86 0.23 -26.66
C LEU A 561 -25.87 1.40 -27.65
N LYS A 562 -24.88 2.30 -27.52
CA LYS A 562 -24.90 3.59 -28.22
C LYS A 562 -23.64 3.87 -29.05
N GLU A 563 -23.81 4.34 -30.28
CA GLU A 563 -22.71 4.84 -31.14
C GLU A 563 -21.62 3.79 -31.44
N ASN A 564 -22.02 2.53 -31.61
CA ASN A 564 -21.12 1.42 -31.96
C ASN A 564 -21.25 1.05 -33.45
N ASP A 565 -20.28 0.33 -34.04
CA ASP A 565 -20.48 -0.22 -35.39
C ASP A 565 -21.60 -1.28 -35.38
N TYR A 566 -21.55 -2.22 -34.44
CA TYR A 566 -22.65 -3.14 -34.13
C TYR A 566 -23.13 -2.94 -32.69
N GLY A 567 -24.45 -2.88 -32.46
CA GLY A 567 -24.98 -2.95 -31.09
C GLY A 567 -24.81 -4.36 -30.51
N ILE A 568 -25.46 -5.36 -31.11
CA ILE A 568 -25.25 -6.77 -30.78
C ILE A 568 -24.96 -7.57 -32.06
N ARG A 569 -23.90 -8.36 -32.07
CA ARG A 569 -23.57 -9.24 -33.19
C ARG A 569 -23.40 -10.68 -32.73
N ILE A 570 -24.20 -11.56 -33.34
CA ILE A 570 -24.15 -13.00 -33.08
C ILE A 570 -23.41 -13.67 -34.22
N HIS A 571 -22.19 -14.14 -33.94
CA HIS A 571 -21.38 -14.91 -34.89
C HIS A 571 -21.83 -16.37 -34.94
N SER A 572 -22.14 -16.94 -33.77
CA SER A 572 -22.76 -18.25 -33.61
C SER A 572 -23.30 -18.42 -32.18
N GLY A 573 -24.35 -19.21 -32.02
CA GLY A 573 -24.98 -19.44 -30.71
C GLY A 573 -26.49 -19.39 -30.80
N ASP A 574 -27.15 -20.16 -29.93
CA ASP A 574 -28.59 -20.37 -29.98
C ASP A 574 -29.21 -20.13 -28.59
N TYR A 575 -30.51 -19.91 -28.56
CA TYR A 575 -31.32 -19.78 -27.34
C TYR A 575 -30.90 -18.62 -26.43
N ASN A 576 -30.26 -17.58 -26.98
CA ASN A 576 -30.02 -16.34 -26.25
C ASN A 576 -31.29 -15.47 -26.25
N LEU A 577 -31.55 -14.77 -25.15
CA LEU A 577 -32.75 -13.95 -24.95
C LEU A 577 -32.38 -12.46 -24.78
N PHE A 578 -32.89 -11.62 -25.68
CA PHE A 578 -32.67 -10.18 -25.72
C PHE A 578 -33.99 -9.43 -25.52
N TYR A 579 -34.11 -8.62 -24.48
CA TYR A 579 -35.32 -7.81 -24.24
C TYR A 579 -34.99 -6.55 -23.44
N LYS A 580 -35.72 -5.46 -23.66
CA LYS A 580 -35.50 -4.13 -23.05
C LYS A 580 -34.08 -3.57 -23.23
N ASN A 581 -33.35 -3.97 -24.26
CA ASN A 581 -32.10 -3.30 -24.61
C ASN A 581 -32.39 -2.05 -25.46
N PHE A 582 -31.54 -1.04 -25.34
CA PHE A 582 -31.70 0.25 -26.00
C PHE A 582 -30.61 0.40 -27.07
N PHE A 583 -30.99 0.24 -28.33
CA PHE A 583 -30.10 0.36 -29.47
C PHE A 583 -30.20 1.78 -30.04
N ARG A 584 -29.10 2.53 -30.00
CA ARG A 584 -29.08 3.95 -30.40
C ARG A 584 -27.87 4.31 -31.24
N LYS A 585 -28.08 4.91 -32.41
CA LYS A 585 -27.02 5.45 -33.28
C LYS A 585 -25.89 4.45 -33.57
N ASN A 586 -26.20 3.15 -33.53
CA ASN A 586 -25.25 2.14 -33.97
C ASN A 586 -25.33 2.07 -35.50
N ASN A 587 -24.22 1.79 -36.19
CA ASN A 587 -24.28 1.61 -37.66
C ASN A 587 -25.19 0.43 -38.02
N ILE A 588 -25.11 -0.65 -37.24
CA ILE A 588 -26.00 -1.81 -37.27
C ILE A 588 -26.47 -2.10 -35.84
N HIS A 589 -27.75 -1.91 -35.54
CA HIS A 589 -28.25 -2.18 -34.16
C HIS A 589 -28.04 -3.62 -33.74
N ALA A 590 -28.42 -4.57 -34.59
CA ALA A 590 -28.20 -5.97 -34.32
C ALA A 590 -28.06 -6.80 -35.60
N SER A 591 -27.36 -7.92 -35.49
CA SER A 591 -27.21 -8.92 -36.55
C SER A 591 -27.30 -10.32 -35.96
N ASP A 592 -28.25 -11.11 -36.48
CA ASP A 592 -28.50 -12.48 -36.04
C ASP A 592 -28.68 -13.38 -37.27
N LEU A 593 -27.57 -13.97 -37.71
CA LEU A 593 -27.56 -14.89 -38.86
C LEU A 593 -27.56 -16.37 -38.42
N SER A 594 -27.60 -16.61 -37.10
CA SER A 594 -27.72 -17.91 -36.46
C SER A 594 -29.17 -18.16 -36.06
N GLY A 595 -29.83 -19.15 -36.65
CA GLY A 595 -31.22 -19.43 -36.31
C GLY A 595 -31.38 -20.03 -34.91
N ASN A 596 -32.23 -19.41 -34.07
CA ASN A 596 -32.80 -19.84 -32.77
C ASN A 596 -32.53 -18.91 -31.56
N ASN A 597 -32.33 -17.59 -31.76
CA ASN A 597 -32.33 -16.62 -30.66
C ASN A 597 -33.68 -15.89 -30.55
N TYR A 598 -33.95 -15.30 -29.38
CA TYR A 598 -35.22 -14.63 -29.06
C TYR A 598 -34.97 -13.15 -28.78
N TRP A 599 -35.64 -12.26 -29.52
CA TRP A 599 -35.50 -10.81 -29.37
C TRP A 599 -36.66 -10.16 -28.60
N ASN A 600 -37.43 -10.98 -27.87
CA ASN A 600 -38.48 -10.56 -26.94
C ASN A 600 -38.74 -11.68 -25.90
N ASN A 601 -39.22 -11.33 -24.71
CA ASN A 601 -39.48 -12.30 -23.63
C ASN A 601 -40.96 -12.77 -23.54
N SER A 602 -41.69 -12.74 -24.67
CA SER A 602 -43.16 -12.93 -24.79
C SER A 602 -44.04 -11.80 -24.22
N GLN A 603 -43.48 -10.88 -23.43
CA GLN A 603 -44.20 -9.71 -22.92
C GLN A 603 -43.68 -8.40 -23.50
N ILE A 604 -42.39 -8.34 -23.82
CA ILE A 604 -41.75 -7.11 -24.30
C ILE A 604 -40.46 -7.42 -25.06
N GLY A 605 -40.13 -6.57 -26.02
CA GLY A 605 -38.95 -6.59 -26.87
C GLY A 605 -37.97 -5.48 -26.52
N ASN A 606 -37.24 -5.00 -27.53
CA ASN A 606 -36.14 -4.04 -27.41
C ASN A 606 -36.51 -2.69 -28.04
N PHE A 607 -35.78 -1.64 -27.66
CA PHE A 607 -35.93 -0.31 -28.25
C PHE A 607 -34.93 -0.12 -29.39
N TRP A 608 -35.43 0.35 -30.54
CA TRP A 608 -34.65 0.59 -31.75
C TRP A 608 -34.90 2.02 -32.24
N ASP A 609 -33.88 2.89 -32.25
CA ASP A 609 -34.08 4.28 -32.70
C ASP A 609 -34.35 4.42 -34.20
N ASN A 610 -33.98 3.41 -35.00
CA ASN A 610 -34.31 3.33 -36.43
C ASN A 610 -35.67 2.66 -36.72
N TYR A 611 -36.46 2.27 -35.71
CA TYR A 611 -37.71 1.52 -35.92
C TYR A 611 -38.69 2.25 -36.83
N THR A 612 -38.83 3.56 -36.65
CA THR A 612 -39.71 4.41 -37.47
C THR A 612 -39.18 4.66 -38.89
N GLU A 613 -37.88 4.49 -39.09
CA GLU A 613 -37.19 4.71 -40.38
C GLU A 613 -37.30 3.52 -41.33
N LEU A 614 -37.63 2.31 -40.83
CA LEU A 614 -37.80 1.11 -41.64
C LEU A 614 -39.02 1.18 -42.58
N GLY A 615 -39.88 2.20 -42.45
CA GLY A 615 -40.91 2.52 -43.44
C GLY A 615 -42.13 1.60 -43.45
N ILE A 616 -42.26 0.69 -42.48
CA ILE A 616 -43.33 -0.31 -42.42
C ILE A 616 -44.36 0.10 -41.36
N GLY A 617 -45.11 1.17 -41.57
CA GLY A 617 -46.31 1.48 -40.77
C GLY A 617 -46.15 1.44 -39.24
N ALA A 618 -44.91 1.56 -38.73
CA ALA A 618 -44.59 1.38 -37.32
C ALA A 618 -45.40 2.40 -36.52
N ASN A 619 -46.20 1.91 -35.59
CA ASN A 619 -47.09 2.69 -34.76
C ASN A 619 -47.33 1.96 -33.45
N ASP A 620 -47.78 2.71 -32.47
CA ASP A 620 -48.41 2.20 -31.26
C ASP A 620 -49.82 2.81 -31.21
N SER A 621 -50.79 2.05 -31.71
CA SER A 621 -52.16 2.55 -31.89
C SER A 621 -52.99 2.45 -30.62
N ASP A 622 -52.69 1.50 -29.73
CA ASP A 622 -53.39 1.31 -28.47
C ASP A 622 -52.70 2.01 -27.28
N GLY A 623 -51.48 2.51 -27.48
CA GLY A 623 -50.72 3.35 -26.55
C GLY A 623 -50.16 2.55 -25.37
N ASP A 624 -49.87 1.27 -25.58
CA ASP A 624 -49.38 0.36 -24.55
C ASP A 624 -47.84 0.38 -24.39
N GLY A 625 -47.14 1.14 -25.23
CA GLY A 625 -45.69 1.28 -25.27
C GLY A 625 -45.00 0.19 -26.10
N ILE A 626 -45.75 -0.60 -26.87
CA ILE A 626 -45.24 -1.65 -27.75
C ILE A 626 -45.64 -1.35 -29.20
N GLY A 627 -44.69 -1.48 -30.11
CA GLY A 627 -44.94 -1.33 -31.54
C GLY A 627 -45.79 -2.47 -32.09
N GLU A 628 -46.81 -2.11 -32.87
CA GLU A 628 -47.80 -3.04 -33.46
C GLU A 628 -47.22 -3.92 -34.58
N ILE A 629 -46.04 -3.58 -35.10
CA ILE A 629 -45.39 -4.28 -36.20
C ILE A 629 -44.04 -4.82 -35.72
N PRO A 630 -43.73 -6.11 -35.92
CA PRO A 630 -42.43 -6.65 -35.55
C PRO A 630 -41.27 -5.88 -36.17
N TYR A 631 -40.19 -5.69 -35.42
CA TYR A 631 -38.92 -5.23 -35.98
C TYR A 631 -38.22 -6.43 -36.66
N ASP A 632 -38.05 -6.34 -37.98
CA ASP A 632 -37.41 -7.37 -38.83
C ASP A 632 -36.27 -6.75 -39.64
N ASN A 633 -35.03 -6.99 -39.21
CA ASN A 633 -33.85 -6.46 -39.90
C ASN A 633 -32.60 -7.34 -39.62
N ASN A 634 -31.78 -7.61 -40.64
CA ASN A 634 -30.53 -8.39 -40.51
C ASN A 634 -30.68 -9.74 -39.78
N GLY A 635 -31.79 -10.44 -40.01
CA GLY A 635 -32.10 -11.73 -39.38
C GLY A 635 -32.60 -11.64 -37.93
N VAL A 636 -32.70 -10.43 -37.39
CA VAL A 636 -33.30 -10.14 -36.08
C VAL A 636 -34.80 -10.00 -36.23
N MET A 637 -35.56 -10.75 -35.44
CA MET A 637 -37.02 -10.69 -35.39
C MET A 637 -37.48 -10.43 -33.95
N ASP A 638 -37.86 -9.18 -33.68
CA ASP A 638 -38.44 -8.75 -32.41
C ASP A 638 -39.94 -8.50 -32.60
N TRP A 639 -40.78 -9.35 -31.99
CA TRP A 639 -42.23 -9.31 -32.13
C TRP A 639 -42.91 -8.25 -31.27
N LEU A 640 -42.21 -7.67 -30.28
CA LEU A 640 -42.79 -6.75 -29.30
C LEU A 640 -41.86 -5.52 -29.11
N PRO A 641 -41.45 -4.82 -30.18
CA PRO A 641 -40.48 -3.73 -30.07
C PRO A 641 -41.02 -2.63 -29.15
N LEU A 642 -40.13 -2.05 -28.34
CA LEU A 642 -40.48 -0.95 -27.45
C LEU A 642 -40.76 0.32 -28.26
N TRP A 643 -41.90 0.95 -27.97
CA TRP A 643 -42.27 2.25 -28.51
C TRP A 643 -41.98 3.36 -27.51
N ASP A 644 -41.42 4.46 -28.00
CA ASP A 644 -41.28 5.68 -27.21
C ASP A 644 -42.57 6.49 -27.34
N ASP A 645 -43.36 6.62 -26.28
CA ASP A 645 -44.66 7.31 -26.27
C ASP A 645 -44.67 8.72 -25.68
N TYR A 646 -43.77 8.99 -24.74
CA TYR A 646 -43.89 10.13 -23.83
C TYR A 646 -42.62 10.97 -23.86
N ALA A 647 -42.80 12.29 -23.98
CA ALA A 647 -41.69 13.22 -23.86
C ALA A 647 -41.11 13.21 -22.42
N PRO A 648 -39.82 13.59 -22.23
CA PRO A 648 -39.19 13.52 -20.93
C PRO A 648 -39.90 14.34 -19.86
N VAL A 649 -39.97 13.86 -18.63
CA VAL A 649 -40.58 14.61 -17.52
C VAL A 649 -39.49 15.29 -16.69
N ILE A 650 -39.45 16.63 -16.73
CA ILE A 650 -38.50 17.41 -15.92
C ILE A 650 -39.15 17.77 -14.57
N ASN A 651 -38.53 17.36 -13.48
CA ASN A 651 -38.95 17.61 -12.10
C ASN A 651 -37.90 18.41 -11.34
N ILE A 652 -38.21 19.67 -10.99
CA ILE A 652 -37.30 20.55 -10.27
C ILE A 652 -37.62 20.44 -8.78
N ILE A 653 -36.69 19.86 -8.03
CA ILE A 653 -36.84 19.52 -6.60
C ILE A 653 -36.57 20.76 -5.75
N SER A 654 -35.54 21.53 -6.10
CA SER A 654 -35.13 22.76 -5.40
C SER A 654 -34.30 23.63 -6.33
N PRO A 655 -34.35 24.96 -6.21
CA PRO A 655 -35.20 25.75 -5.31
C PRO A 655 -36.65 25.82 -5.80
N VAL A 656 -37.57 26.19 -4.89
CA VAL A 656 -38.99 26.38 -5.22
C VAL A 656 -39.13 27.54 -6.20
N ASN A 657 -40.04 27.42 -7.17
CA ASN A 657 -40.32 28.48 -8.12
C ASN A 657 -40.71 29.79 -7.40
N ASN A 658 -40.21 30.94 -7.87
CA ASN A 658 -40.33 32.28 -7.27
C ASN A 658 -39.68 32.45 -5.89
N SER A 659 -38.80 31.53 -5.48
CA SER A 659 -38.09 31.69 -4.21
C SER A 659 -37.05 32.81 -4.27
N LYS A 660 -36.92 33.50 -3.13
CA LYS A 660 -35.91 34.53 -2.91
C LYS A 660 -34.57 33.87 -2.60
N GLN A 661 -33.55 34.23 -3.36
CA GLN A 661 -32.21 33.66 -3.30
C GLN A 661 -31.21 34.68 -2.80
N THR A 662 -30.16 34.20 -2.12
CA THR A 662 -29.18 35.07 -1.45
C THR A 662 -28.19 35.73 -2.42
N ARG A 663 -27.10 36.29 -1.89
CA ARG A 663 -26.02 36.90 -2.69
C ARG A 663 -25.41 35.93 -3.72
N ASN A 664 -25.41 34.63 -3.44
CA ASN A 664 -24.90 33.60 -4.35
C ASN A 664 -26.05 32.89 -5.09
N PRO A 665 -25.85 32.44 -6.35
CA PRO A 665 -26.82 31.63 -7.06
C PRO A 665 -27.15 30.35 -6.27
N PRO A 666 -28.40 29.86 -6.28
CA PRO A 666 -28.75 28.61 -5.62
C PRO A 666 -28.24 27.38 -6.38
N ILE A 667 -27.97 26.30 -5.64
CA ILE A 667 -27.86 24.96 -6.23
C ILE A 667 -29.24 24.54 -6.73
N ILE A 668 -29.35 24.26 -8.03
CA ILE A 668 -30.57 23.69 -8.62
C ILE A 668 -30.44 22.17 -8.60
N ASN A 669 -31.41 21.52 -7.97
CA ASN A 669 -31.55 20.07 -7.91
C ASN A 669 -32.78 19.66 -8.72
N LEU A 670 -32.58 18.82 -9.73
CA LEU A 670 -33.66 18.34 -10.59
C LEU A 670 -33.52 16.85 -10.91
N ASN A 671 -34.63 16.25 -11.32
CA ASN A 671 -34.77 14.90 -11.80
C ASN A 671 -35.43 14.95 -13.18
N VAL A 672 -34.80 14.37 -14.21
CA VAL A 672 -35.43 14.12 -15.51
C VAL A 672 -35.75 12.64 -15.57
N GLU A 673 -37.03 12.34 -15.77
CA GLU A 673 -37.57 10.97 -15.87
C GLU A 673 -37.94 10.70 -17.32
N ASP A 674 -37.17 9.82 -17.97
CA ASP A 674 -37.47 9.26 -19.28
C ASP A 674 -36.64 7.99 -19.49
N LEU A 675 -37.25 6.94 -20.04
CA LEU A 675 -36.57 5.69 -20.41
C LEU A 675 -35.70 5.86 -21.66
N TYR A 676 -36.06 6.80 -22.52
CA TYR A 676 -35.50 7.08 -23.83
C TYR A 676 -34.74 8.42 -23.87
N LEU A 677 -34.37 8.98 -22.72
CA LEU A 677 -33.69 10.28 -22.61
C LEU A 677 -32.45 10.39 -23.52
N GLU A 678 -32.35 11.43 -24.35
CA GLU A 678 -31.21 11.70 -25.23
C GLU A 678 -30.31 12.80 -24.67
N ASN A 679 -30.81 14.02 -24.46
CA ASN A 679 -30.03 15.12 -23.90
C ASN A 679 -30.79 15.89 -22.84
N ILE A 680 -30.03 16.50 -21.93
CA ILE A 680 -30.51 17.48 -20.96
C ILE A 680 -29.60 18.71 -20.97
N TRP A 681 -30.21 19.89 -21.00
CA TRP A 681 -29.49 21.17 -21.00
C TRP A 681 -30.35 22.26 -20.37
N TYR A 682 -29.74 23.40 -20.07
CA TYR A 682 -30.47 24.57 -19.61
C TYR A 682 -29.96 25.86 -20.26
N THR A 683 -30.80 26.89 -20.21
CA THR A 683 -30.46 28.25 -20.64
C THR A 683 -30.87 29.27 -19.59
N LEU A 684 -30.13 30.37 -19.56
CA LEU A 684 -30.35 31.52 -18.67
C LEU A 684 -30.75 32.79 -19.45
N ASP A 685 -30.63 32.75 -20.77
CA ASP A 685 -30.75 33.90 -21.68
C ASP A 685 -31.77 33.63 -22.80
N GLY A 686 -32.72 32.73 -22.56
CA GLY A 686 -33.80 32.42 -23.49
C GLY A 686 -33.36 31.56 -24.69
N GLY A 687 -32.27 30.80 -24.54
CA GLY A 687 -31.78 29.84 -25.53
C GLY A 687 -30.63 30.35 -26.40
N LEU A 688 -30.05 31.52 -26.12
CA LEU A 688 -28.86 32.02 -26.82
C LEU A 688 -27.61 31.22 -26.41
N THR A 689 -27.53 30.85 -25.14
CA THR A 689 -26.51 29.95 -24.59
C THR A 689 -27.18 28.72 -23.99
N ASN A 690 -26.80 27.54 -24.49
CA ASN A 690 -27.25 26.24 -23.98
C ASN A 690 -26.10 25.56 -23.22
N ILE A 691 -26.36 25.14 -21.99
CA ILE A 691 -25.39 24.48 -21.13
C ILE A 691 -25.86 23.05 -20.88
N SER A 692 -25.19 22.08 -21.50
CA SER A 692 -25.49 20.66 -21.33
C SER A 692 -24.94 20.12 -20.00
N PHE A 693 -25.61 19.11 -19.47
CA PHE A 693 -25.16 18.35 -18.30
C PHE A 693 -25.53 16.87 -18.46
N SER A 694 -24.89 15.99 -17.70
CA SER A 694 -24.88 14.54 -17.97
C SER A 694 -25.64 13.68 -16.96
N SER A 695 -26.18 14.26 -15.87
CA SER A 695 -26.88 13.48 -14.86
C SER A 695 -27.95 14.28 -14.10
N ASN A 696 -28.90 13.55 -13.52
CA ASN A 696 -29.79 14.07 -12.48
C ASN A 696 -28.99 14.52 -11.24
N GLY A 697 -29.55 15.45 -10.46
CA GLY A 697 -28.93 15.95 -9.23
C GLY A 697 -28.52 17.43 -9.27
N PRO A 698 -27.61 17.86 -8.36
CA PRO A 698 -27.24 19.26 -8.21
C PRO A 698 -26.36 19.76 -9.36
N ILE A 699 -26.78 20.82 -10.04
CA ILE A 699 -25.99 21.49 -11.09
C ILE A 699 -25.08 22.56 -10.48
N ASN A 700 -23.78 22.52 -10.80
CA ASN A 700 -22.73 23.36 -10.21
C ASN A 700 -22.81 24.85 -10.62
N GLU A 701 -22.60 25.73 -9.65
CA GLU A 701 -22.80 27.19 -9.66
C GLU A 701 -21.74 27.99 -10.45
N SER A 702 -20.56 27.41 -10.71
CA SER A 702 -19.42 28.15 -11.29
C SER A 702 -19.68 28.72 -12.68
N ILE A 703 -20.57 28.08 -13.45
CA ILE A 703 -20.81 28.39 -14.86
C ILE A 703 -21.68 29.65 -15.02
N TRP A 704 -22.53 29.98 -14.04
CA TRP A 704 -23.51 31.07 -14.18
C TRP A 704 -23.40 32.20 -13.14
N GLN A 705 -22.35 32.16 -12.33
CA GLN A 705 -22.05 33.21 -11.34
C GLN A 705 -21.94 34.61 -11.98
N SER A 706 -21.42 34.71 -13.20
CA SER A 706 -21.31 35.98 -13.94
C SER A 706 -22.69 36.58 -14.25
N VAL A 707 -23.61 35.77 -14.78
CA VAL A 707 -25.00 36.14 -15.06
C VAL A 707 -25.73 36.49 -13.76
N TRP A 708 -25.55 35.71 -12.69
CA TRP A 708 -26.13 36.02 -11.39
C TRP A 708 -25.65 37.35 -10.82
N ASN A 709 -24.38 37.70 -11.02
CA ASN A 709 -23.81 38.95 -10.53
C ASN A 709 -24.37 40.18 -11.26
N SER A 710 -24.77 40.06 -12.53
CA SER A 710 -25.34 41.16 -13.31
C SER A 710 -26.82 41.45 -13.06
N VAL A 711 -27.56 40.53 -12.43
CA VAL A 711 -29.00 40.72 -12.09
C VAL A 711 -29.13 41.71 -10.93
N GLU A 712 -30.06 42.67 -11.02
CA GLU A 712 -30.31 43.62 -9.92
C GLU A 712 -31.11 42.99 -8.77
N GLU A 713 -31.12 43.64 -7.60
CA GLU A 713 -31.94 43.18 -6.47
C GLU A 713 -33.43 43.29 -6.81
N GLY A 714 -34.18 42.23 -6.54
CA GLY A 714 -35.62 42.14 -6.82
C GLY A 714 -35.95 41.71 -8.24
N GLU A 715 -34.96 41.62 -9.13
CA GLU A 715 -35.16 41.10 -10.49
C GLU A 715 -35.23 39.57 -10.52
N TYR A 716 -35.96 39.10 -11.54
CA TYR A 716 -36.11 37.69 -11.85
C TYR A 716 -34.98 37.22 -12.76
N ILE A 717 -34.46 36.04 -12.48
CA ILE A 717 -33.71 35.25 -13.43
C ILE A 717 -34.50 33.99 -13.78
N ASN A 718 -34.64 33.77 -15.09
CA ASN A 718 -35.36 32.63 -15.63
C ASN A 718 -34.33 31.56 -15.98
N VAL A 719 -34.51 30.37 -15.44
CA VAL A 719 -33.72 29.20 -15.84
C VAL A 719 -34.67 28.23 -16.50
N THR A 720 -34.50 28.03 -17.81
CA THR A 720 -35.28 27.07 -18.57
C THR A 720 -34.45 25.82 -18.80
N PHE A 721 -34.94 24.71 -18.25
CA PHE A 721 -34.40 23.38 -18.45
C PHE A 721 -35.10 22.74 -19.65
N TYR A 722 -34.34 22.02 -20.44
CA TYR A 722 -34.80 21.25 -21.57
C TYR A 722 -34.31 19.82 -21.44
N ALA A 723 -35.16 18.91 -21.89
CA ALA A 723 -34.83 17.51 -22.03
C ALA A 723 -35.48 17.01 -23.33
N ASN A 724 -34.76 16.22 -24.10
CA ASN A 724 -35.35 15.54 -25.24
C ASN A 724 -35.09 14.03 -25.20
N ASP A 725 -36.05 13.26 -25.69
CA ASP A 725 -35.91 11.82 -25.91
C ASP A 725 -35.24 11.52 -27.26
N THR A 726 -35.11 10.24 -27.59
CA THR A 726 -34.46 9.72 -28.81
C THR A 726 -35.15 10.14 -30.09
N ILE A 727 -36.48 10.20 -30.11
CA ILE A 727 -37.23 10.60 -31.31
C ILE A 727 -37.41 12.13 -31.40
N GLY A 728 -36.83 12.85 -30.45
CA GLY A 728 -36.75 14.31 -30.44
C GLY A 728 -37.94 15.00 -29.81
N ARG A 729 -38.83 14.30 -29.08
CA ARG A 729 -39.83 15.00 -28.29
C ARG A 729 -39.14 15.80 -27.21
N LEU A 730 -39.44 17.08 -27.21
CA LEU A 730 -38.85 18.05 -26.32
C LEU A 730 -39.80 18.34 -25.17
N SER A 731 -39.29 18.27 -23.95
CA SER A 731 -39.91 18.91 -22.80
C SER A 731 -39.07 20.05 -22.30
N SER A 732 -39.73 21.00 -21.64
CA SER A 732 -39.04 22.10 -20.99
C SER A 732 -39.75 22.50 -19.70
N LYS A 733 -38.97 22.99 -18.74
CA LYS A 733 -39.48 23.50 -17.48
C LYS A 733 -38.69 24.71 -17.04
N THR A 734 -39.39 25.80 -16.74
CA THR A 734 -38.77 27.06 -16.32
C THR A 734 -38.98 27.29 -14.83
N ILE A 735 -37.93 27.76 -14.15
CA ILE A 735 -38.05 28.35 -12.81
C ILE A 735 -37.67 29.82 -12.84
N TYR A 736 -38.34 30.56 -11.98
CA TYR A 736 -38.13 31.97 -11.75
C TYR A 736 -37.46 32.12 -10.39
N LEU A 737 -36.28 32.72 -10.33
CA LEU A 737 -35.56 32.99 -9.10
C LEU A 737 -35.48 34.49 -8.88
N ILE A 738 -35.73 34.93 -7.64
CA ILE A 738 -35.65 36.35 -7.29
C ILE A 738 -34.33 36.57 -6.57
N LYS A 739 -33.47 37.43 -7.11
CA LYS A 739 -32.28 37.84 -6.39
C LYS A 739 -32.68 38.75 -5.23
N ALA A 740 -32.57 38.25 -4.01
CA ALA A 740 -32.86 39.00 -2.81
C ALA A 740 -31.59 39.11 -1.98
N ILE A 741 -31.01 40.31 -1.94
CA ILE A 741 -29.97 40.59 -0.95
C ILE A 741 -30.73 40.71 0.37
N PRO A 742 -30.56 39.79 1.35
CA PRO A 742 -31.21 39.97 2.63
C PRO A 742 -30.77 41.34 3.15
N ASN A 743 -31.72 42.22 3.50
CA ASN A 743 -31.43 43.39 4.30
C ASN A 743 -30.53 42.91 5.44
N GLY A 744 -29.26 43.30 5.40
CA GLY A 744 -28.36 43.03 6.49
C GLY A 744 -29.08 43.48 7.76
N ILE A 745 -29.11 42.65 8.79
CA ILE A 745 -29.62 43.05 10.09
C ILE A 745 -28.89 44.36 10.43
N SER A 746 -29.63 45.47 10.36
CA SER A 746 -29.21 46.78 10.82
C SER A 746 -28.93 46.65 12.32
N GLY A 747 -27.67 46.39 12.68
CA GLY A 747 -27.30 46.24 14.09
C GLY A 747 -26.05 45.43 14.43
N PHE A 748 -25.37 44.76 13.49
CA PHE A 748 -24.11 44.08 13.81
C PHE A 748 -22.89 44.93 13.45
N ASN A 749 -22.49 45.80 14.38
CA ASN A 749 -21.20 46.47 14.33
C ASN A 749 -20.08 45.42 14.42
N LEU A 750 -19.28 45.27 13.36
CA LEU A 750 -18.00 44.53 13.42
C LEU A 750 -17.10 45.03 14.56
N ILE A 751 -17.27 46.29 14.97
CA ILE A 751 -16.60 46.92 16.11
C ILE A 751 -17.01 46.28 17.45
N LEU A 752 -18.23 45.74 17.58
CA LEU A 752 -18.68 45.08 18.81
C LEU A 752 -18.16 43.64 18.92
N ILE A 753 -18.03 42.92 17.79
CA ILE A 753 -17.41 41.58 17.77
C ILE A 753 -15.90 41.69 17.99
N LEU A 754 -15.23 42.70 17.40
CA LEU A 754 -13.83 43.00 17.71
C LEU A 754 -13.66 43.50 19.15
N GLY A 755 -14.61 44.28 19.69
CA GLY A 755 -14.59 44.76 21.07
C GLY A 755 -14.80 43.66 22.11
N VAL A 756 -15.72 42.71 21.86
CA VAL A 756 -15.96 41.55 22.74
C VAL A 756 -14.85 40.52 22.62
N SER A 757 -14.29 40.29 21.43
CA SER A 757 -13.13 39.41 21.27
C SER A 757 -11.85 40.00 21.88
N LEU A 758 -11.61 41.31 21.76
CA LEU A 758 -10.47 41.99 22.40
C LEU A 758 -10.61 42.06 23.93
N SER A 759 -11.83 42.22 24.47
CA SER A 759 -12.06 42.19 25.93
C SER A 759 -11.99 40.78 26.51
N VAL A 760 -12.41 39.75 25.78
CA VAL A 760 -12.18 38.33 26.15
C VAL A 760 -10.69 37.99 26.07
N ILE A 761 -9.96 38.42 25.03
CA ILE A 761 -8.49 38.26 24.93
C ILE A 761 -7.78 39.00 26.06
N TYR A 762 -8.18 40.23 26.39
CA TYR A 762 -7.63 41.00 27.51
C TYR A 762 -7.89 40.33 28.88
N LEU A 763 -9.10 39.80 29.11
CA LEU A 763 -9.43 39.08 30.35
C LEU A 763 -8.69 37.74 30.46
N THR A 764 -8.52 37.01 29.34
CA THR A 764 -7.77 35.74 29.30
C THR A 764 -6.26 35.96 29.48
N LEU A 765 -5.70 37.07 28.97
CA LEU A 765 -4.30 37.46 29.20
C LEU A 765 -4.07 37.97 30.62
N LYS A 766 -5.06 38.64 31.23
CA LYS A 766 -4.98 39.11 32.64
C LYS A 766 -5.14 37.96 33.64
N SER A 767 -5.96 36.94 33.36
CA SER A 767 -6.06 35.74 34.21
C SER A 767 -4.81 34.86 34.15
N ASN A 768 -4.09 34.85 33.01
CA ASN A 768 -2.83 34.11 32.86
C ASN A 768 -1.63 34.83 33.49
N LYS A 769 -1.64 36.17 33.61
CA LYS A 769 -0.61 36.91 34.37
C LYS A 769 -0.71 36.73 35.89
N ASN A 770 -1.92 36.51 36.42
CA ASN A 770 -2.13 36.23 37.85
C ASN A 770 -1.98 34.74 38.22
N ARG A 771 -1.58 33.88 37.27
CA ARG A 771 -1.24 32.47 37.50
C ARG A 771 0.27 32.18 37.40
N ILE A 772 1.10 33.21 37.22
CA ILE A 772 2.58 33.13 37.24
C ILE A 772 3.14 34.22 38.19
N SER A 773 2.53 34.33 39.38
CA SER A 773 3.10 35.02 40.55
C SER A 773 2.83 34.19 41.79
#